data_AF-A0A4D8Q5U8-F1
#
_entry.id   AF-A0A4D8Q5U8-F1
#
_cell.length_a   1.000
_cell.length_b   1.000
_cell.length_c   1.000
_cell.angle_alpha   90.00
_cell.angle_beta   90.00
_cell.angle_gamma   90.00
#
_symmetry.space_group_name_H-M   'P 1'
#
loop_
_entity.id
_entity.type
_entity.pdbx_description
1 polymer ?
#
loop_
_entity_poly.entity_id
_entity_poly.type
_entity_poly.pdbx_seq_one_letter_code
_entity_poly.pdbx_strand_id
1 'polypeptide(L)'
;MLLVSRTDTRGKITFVNKAFVDISGFSETELIGAPHNVVRHPDMPPAAFANLWETIKDGRPWEGLVKNRSKNGDHYWVKANVTPITEKGVVTEYISIRTKPTRETVAEAERIYAEIRAGRGQQYGLLDGQIVRRGFGVWLGNLASSIAGRIVATTGLLLLTVMVLGWLSLTGSDSVEVFAGLMLFGLLVAGVGTLSVLGTVRRPLGLVETHLDAIARGDLMTNVPSSGVAEFARIRSQIRAVKAKLSYSIQERAERQRQAEEERITALQAMAETVEREASHAVEQVALRTGGMAQDADAMATSAERVSINAQNVAAAAEEALANAQTVAAATEELAASIREISAQIAHSSAVTRRAVENGQRTQGTIQSLSEAVGRIDEVVKLITDIASQTNLLALNATIEAARAGEAGKGFAVVAQEVKNLANQTARSTEEITRLIAEIQGVTSTAVGAVAEIGDTIGEIDQISSAIAAAMEEQAAATQEISRNVVETSNAAQEVSVRIAAVSSDADQTGSQASGVRAGSDEVATSIDELRRVLVRVVRTSTTDADRRRSPRYRVNEACIAVVHGRDQSGTLTDLSNGGAMLNGIAGLGVGDRGTLRLDRFGLTVAFEVRAIDKAAVHVRFAESDVAQPRFRDVFTQLTRGLQPVAA
;
A
#
# COMPACT_ATOMS: atom_id res chain seq x y z
N MET A 1 -50.27 24.14 6.23
CA MET A 1 -49.22 24.29 5.21
C MET A 1 -49.10 25.75 4.85
N LEU A 2 -47.89 26.31 4.97
CA LEU A 2 -47.59 27.72 4.70
C LEU A 2 -46.79 27.79 3.41
N LEU A 3 -47.23 28.57 2.43
CA LEU A 3 -46.45 28.78 1.21
C LEU A 3 -45.72 30.11 1.33
N VAL A 4 -44.43 30.09 1.09
CA VAL A 4 -43.56 31.27 1.23
C VAL A 4 -42.84 31.49 -0.08
N SER A 5 -42.85 32.74 -0.55
CA SER A 5 -42.05 33.16 -1.70
C SER A 5 -41.46 34.55 -1.46
N ARG A 6 -40.24 34.79 -1.94
CA ARG A 6 -39.62 36.11 -2.02
C ARG A 6 -39.48 36.51 -3.48
N THR A 7 -39.67 37.78 -3.77
CA THR A 7 -39.43 38.34 -5.11
C THR A 7 -38.59 39.61 -5.04
N ASP A 8 -37.88 39.92 -6.13
CA ASP A 8 -37.29 41.24 -6.34
C ASP A 8 -38.37 42.32 -6.55
N THR A 9 -37.95 43.59 -6.67
CA THR A 9 -38.86 44.72 -6.93
C THR A 9 -39.62 44.63 -8.27
N ARG A 10 -39.18 43.76 -9.18
CA ARG A 10 -39.82 43.48 -10.48
C ARG A 10 -40.77 42.28 -10.42
N GLY A 11 -40.89 41.62 -9.28
CA GLY A 11 -41.74 40.45 -9.09
C GLY A 11 -41.13 39.14 -9.61
N LYS A 12 -39.81 39.07 -9.83
CA LYS A 12 -39.10 37.81 -10.11
C LYS A 12 -38.83 37.07 -8.82
N ILE A 13 -39.14 35.80 -8.78
CA ILE A 13 -38.98 34.95 -7.59
C ILE A 13 -37.49 34.77 -7.27
N THR A 14 -37.09 35.04 -6.03
CA THR A 14 -35.72 34.87 -5.53
C THR A 14 -35.61 33.79 -4.46
N PHE A 15 -36.75 33.30 -3.94
CA PHE A 15 -36.83 32.19 -3.00
C PHE A 15 -38.25 31.62 -2.98
N VAL A 16 -38.38 30.30 -2.82
CA VAL A 16 -39.62 29.59 -2.52
C VAL A 16 -39.33 28.48 -1.51
N ASN A 17 -40.26 28.19 -0.60
CA ASN A 17 -40.10 27.03 0.27
C ASN A 17 -40.62 25.74 -0.40
N LYS A 18 -40.19 24.57 0.08
CA LYS A 18 -40.61 23.25 -0.44
C LYS A 18 -42.13 23.12 -0.58
N ALA A 19 -42.90 23.61 0.39
CA ALA A 19 -44.37 23.58 0.33
C ALA A 19 -44.93 24.32 -0.90
N PHE A 20 -44.31 25.43 -1.33
CA PHE A 20 -44.70 26.15 -2.53
C PHE A 20 -44.37 25.34 -3.80
N VAL A 21 -43.20 24.69 -3.84
CA VAL A 21 -42.80 23.78 -4.92
C VAL A 21 -43.81 22.63 -5.04
N ASP A 22 -44.08 21.94 -3.93
CA ASP A 22 -44.95 20.76 -3.87
C ASP A 22 -46.40 21.07 -4.32
N ILE A 23 -47.00 22.19 -3.88
CA ILE A 23 -48.38 22.53 -4.25
C ILE A 23 -48.50 23.10 -5.66
N SER A 24 -47.47 23.80 -6.13
CA SER A 24 -47.49 24.42 -7.46
C SER A 24 -47.15 23.41 -8.56
N GLY A 25 -46.39 22.35 -8.24
CA GLY A 25 -45.92 21.35 -9.18
C GLY A 25 -44.78 21.81 -10.09
N PHE A 26 -44.27 23.03 -9.92
CA PHE A 26 -43.06 23.51 -10.60
C PHE A 26 -41.83 23.14 -9.78
N SER A 27 -40.74 22.77 -10.44
CA SER A 27 -39.45 22.58 -9.77
C SER A 27 -38.89 23.91 -9.27
N GLU A 28 -38.03 23.87 -8.25
CA GLU A 28 -37.38 25.07 -7.73
C GLU A 28 -36.63 25.84 -8.81
N THR A 29 -35.90 25.13 -9.68
CA THR A 29 -35.15 25.70 -10.81
C THR A 29 -36.06 26.40 -11.84
N GLU A 30 -37.31 25.96 -11.99
CA GLU A 30 -38.29 26.62 -12.86
C GLU A 30 -38.92 27.87 -12.22
N LEU A 31 -38.96 27.91 -10.88
CA LEU A 31 -39.56 29.01 -10.12
C LEU A 31 -38.56 30.14 -9.88
N ILE A 32 -37.31 29.84 -9.50
CA ILE A 32 -36.30 30.86 -9.23
C ILE A 32 -35.97 31.64 -10.52
N GLY A 33 -36.02 32.97 -10.42
CA GLY A 33 -35.80 33.90 -11.54
C GLY A 33 -37.03 34.13 -12.44
N ALA A 34 -38.05 33.27 -12.36
CA ALA A 34 -39.29 33.42 -13.10
C ALA A 34 -40.16 34.54 -12.51
N PRO A 35 -40.96 35.24 -13.34
CA PRO A 35 -41.93 36.20 -12.84
C PRO A 35 -43.02 35.49 -12.02
N HIS A 36 -43.43 36.09 -10.90
CA HIS A 36 -44.40 35.49 -9.96
C HIS A 36 -45.75 35.16 -10.61
N ASN A 37 -46.09 35.82 -11.72
CA ASN A 37 -47.30 35.55 -12.50
C ASN A 37 -47.33 34.16 -13.16
N VAL A 38 -46.25 33.36 -13.12
CA VAL A 38 -46.23 31.98 -13.64
C VAL A 38 -47.30 31.09 -12.99
N VAL A 39 -47.60 31.33 -11.71
CA VAL A 39 -48.66 30.63 -10.96
C VAL A 39 -50.01 31.34 -11.00
N ARG A 40 -50.18 32.41 -11.79
CA ARG A 40 -51.43 33.19 -11.86
C ARG A 40 -52.52 32.39 -12.59
N HIS A 41 -53.72 32.33 -12.01
CA HIS A 41 -54.90 31.83 -12.71
C HIS A 41 -55.53 32.89 -13.62
N PRO A 42 -55.97 32.56 -14.85
CA PRO A 42 -56.63 33.51 -15.78
C PRO A 42 -57.88 34.19 -15.20
N ASP A 43 -58.69 33.47 -14.42
CA ASP A 43 -59.88 34.00 -13.74
C ASP A 43 -59.59 35.11 -12.72
N MET A 44 -58.34 35.38 -12.35
CA MET A 44 -58.09 36.47 -11.41
C MET A 44 -58.28 37.83 -12.09
N PRO A 45 -59.18 38.69 -11.58
CA PRO A 45 -59.49 39.97 -12.21
C PRO A 45 -58.26 40.88 -12.26
N PRO A 46 -57.99 41.57 -13.39
CA PRO A 46 -56.85 42.48 -13.50
C PRO A 46 -56.81 43.56 -12.40
N ALA A 47 -57.98 44.04 -11.98
CA ALA A 47 -58.13 45.02 -10.91
C ALA A 47 -57.53 44.55 -9.56
N ALA A 48 -57.56 43.25 -9.26
CA ALA A 48 -56.98 42.73 -8.02
C ALA A 48 -55.45 42.81 -7.99
N PHE A 49 -54.80 42.60 -9.13
CA PHE A 49 -53.35 42.76 -9.24
C PHE A 49 -52.93 44.22 -9.36
N ALA A 50 -53.74 45.06 -10.01
CA ALA A 50 -53.51 46.51 -10.03
C ALA A 50 -53.48 47.05 -8.59
N ASN A 51 -54.50 46.69 -7.78
CA ASN A 51 -54.54 47.06 -6.37
C ASN A 51 -53.38 46.44 -5.57
N LEU A 52 -52.98 45.19 -5.84
CA LEU A 52 -51.80 44.57 -5.23
C LEU A 52 -50.55 45.42 -5.46
N TRP A 53 -50.24 45.74 -6.71
CA TRP A 53 -49.03 46.47 -7.07
C TRP A 53 -49.04 47.91 -6.57
N GLU A 54 -50.18 48.60 -6.64
CA GLU A 54 -50.36 49.93 -6.06
C GLU A 54 -50.07 49.91 -4.55
N THR A 55 -50.67 48.96 -3.82
CA THR A 55 -50.53 48.85 -2.37
C THR A 55 -49.09 48.57 -1.95
N ILE A 56 -48.42 47.58 -2.55
CA ILE A 56 -47.08 47.17 -2.11
C ILE A 56 -45.98 48.14 -2.55
N LYS A 57 -46.17 48.85 -3.68
CA LYS A 57 -45.24 49.91 -4.11
C LYS A 57 -45.30 51.13 -3.21
N ASP A 58 -46.46 51.43 -2.63
CA ASP A 58 -46.62 52.45 -1.60
C ASP A 58 -45.98 52.06 -0.24
N GLY A 59 -45.29 50.92 -0.16
CA GLY A 59 -44.71 50.41 1.08
C GLY A 59 -45.75 49.85 2.05
N ARG A 60 -46.99 49.63 1.60
CA ARG A 60 -48.08 49.08 2.42
C ARG A 60 -48.23 47.57 2.18
N PRO A 61 -48.52 46.78 3.22
CA PRO A 61 -48.79 45.36 3.04
C PRO A 61 -50.16 45.16 2.36
N TRP A 62 -50.23 44.21 1.44
CA TRP A 62 -51.43 43.82 0.72
C TRP A 62 -51.94 42.46 1.20
N GLU A 63 -53.25 42.30 1.38
CA GLU A 63 -53.85 41.02 1.75
C GLU A 63 -55.11 40.74 0.93
N GLY A 64 -55.09 39.68 0.14
CA GLY A 64 -56.24 39.28 -0.66
C GLY A 64 -56.29 37.79 -0.96
N LEU A 65 -57.46 37.35 -1.41
CA LEU A 65 -57.66 36.00 -1.93
C LEU A 65 -57.14 35.95 -3.36
N VAL A 66 -56.27 34.98 -3.63
CA VAL A 66 -55.67 34.77 -4.95
C VAL A 66 -55.92 33.33 -5.37
N LYS A 67 -56.46 33.17 -6.58
CA LYS A 67 -56.55 31.89 -7.29
C LYS A 67 -55.27 31.69 -8.08
N ASN A 68 -54.53 30.64 -7.75
CA ASN A 68 -53.31 30.24 -8.45
C ASN A 68 -53.56 29.00 -9.30
N ARG A 69 -52.76 28.82 -10.35
CA ARG A 69 -52.75 27.65 -11.22
C ARG A 69 -51.49 26.82 -10.94
N SER A 70 -51.64 25.51 -10.83
CA SER A 70 -50.52 24.55 -10.75
C SER A 70 -50.04 24.14 -12.15
N LYS A 71 -48.83 23.55 -12.23
CA LYS A 71 -48.19 23.15 -13.50
C LYS A 71 -49.05 22.19 -14.34
N ASN A 72 -49.82 21.31 -13.69
CA ASN A 72 -50.71 20.35 -14.32
C ASN A 72 -52.04 20.95 -14.84
N GLY A 73 -52.29 22.24 -14.63
CA GLY A 73 -53.51 22.92 -15.07
C GLY A 73 -54.60 23.04 -14.00
N ASP A 74 -54.47 22.36 -12.85
CA ASP A 74 -55.37 22.54 -11.71
C ASP A 74 -55.19 23.93 -11.05
N HIS A 75 -55.99 24.21 -10.02
CA HIS A 75 -55.93 25.47 -9.30
C HIS A 75 -56.03 25.28 -7.80
N TYR A 76 -55.47 26.25 -7.06
CA TYR A 76 -55.56 26.31 -5.62
C TYR A 76 -55.76 27.75 -5.16
N TRP A 77 -56.55 27.91 -4.10
CA TRP A 77 -56.83 29.22 -3.51
C TRP A 77 -55.92 29.46 -2.32
N VAL A 78 -55.39 30.67 -2.27
CA VAL A 78 -54.57 31.14 -1.16
C VAL A 78 -55.10 32.46 -0.64
N LYS A 79 -55.05 32.63 0.67
CA LYS A 79 -55.09 33.96 1.28
C LYS A 79 -53.64 34.46 1.31
N ALA A 80 -53.31 35.37 0.40
CA ALA A 80 -51.95 35.87 0.25
C ALA A 80 -51.77 37.18 1.01
N ASN A 81 -50.75 37.23 1.84
CA ASN A 81 -50.23 38.46 2.43
C ASN A 81 -48.91 38.78 1.74
N VAL A 82 -48.83 39.94 1.08
CA VAL A 82 -47.63 40.44 0.42
C VAL A 82 -47.14 41.67 1.17
N THR A 83 -45.95 41.57 1.74
CA THR A 83 -45.34 42.62 2.56
C THR A 83 -44.07 43.11 1.88
N PRO A 84 -43.92 44.42 1.64
CA PRO A 84 -42.67 44.99 1.15
C PRO A 84 -41.59 44.94 2.23
N ILE A 85 -40.39 44.56 1.82
CA ILE A 85 -39.18 44.66 2.64
C ILE A 85 -38.48 45.95 2.25
N THR A 86 -38.29 46.81 3.25
CA THR A 86 -37.62 48.08 3.08
C THR A 86 -36.25 48.05 3.74
N GLU A 87 -35.26 48.56 3.03
CA GLU A 87 -33.91 48.77 3.53
C GLU A 87 -33.56 50.24 3.32
N LYS A 88 -33.15 50.94 4.40
CA LYS A 88 -32.90 52.40 4.38
C LYS A 88 -34.06 53.23 3.79
N GLY A 89 -35.30 52.77 3.98
CA GLY A 89 -36.52 53.46 3.52
C GLY A 89 -36.93 53.16 2.07
N VAL A 90 -36.16 52.36 1.32
CA VAL A 90 -36.48 51.96 -0.06
C VAL A 90 -36.97 50.51 -0.07
N VAL A 91 -38.03 50.22 -0.81
CA VAL A 91 -38.52 48.84 -1.01
C VAL A 91 -37.51 48.09 -1.88
N THR A 92 -36.88 47.05 -1.33
CA THR A 92 -35.86 46.24 -2.02
C THR A 92 -36.41 44.90 -2.49
N GLU A 93 -37.38 44.33 -1.76
CA GLU A 93 -37.94 43.02 -2.04
C GLU A 93 -39.40 42.93 -1.59
N TYR A 94 -40.10 41.90 -2.04
CA TYR A 94 -41.43 41.55 -1.53
C TYR A 94 -41.42 40.12 -0.97
N ILE A 95 -41.99 39.96 0.22
CA ILE A 95 -42.23 38.64 0.81
C ILE A 95 -43.72 38.36 0.74
N SER A 96 -44.07 37.19 0.23
CA SER A 96 -45.44 36.70 0.24
C SER A 96 -45.58 35.44 1.07
N ILE A 97 -46.49 35.51 2.04
CA ILE A 97 -46.89 34.37 2.86
C ILE A 97 -48.34 34.04 2.59
N ARG A 98 -48.60 32.75 2.39
CA ARG A 98 -49.90 32.24 1.95
C ARG A 98 -50.40 31.18 2.90
N THR A 99 -51.63 31.39 3.34
CA THR A 99 -52.37 30.42 4.16
C THR A 99 -53.57 29.89 3.39
N LYS A 100 -54.06 28.72 3.80
CA LYS A 100 -55.27 28.12 3.26
C LYS A 100 -56.51 28.95 3.67
N PRO A 101 -57.31 29.49 2.72
CA PRO A 101 -58.55 30.18 3.03
C PRO A 101 -59.68 29.20 3.37
N THR A 102 -60.77 29.69 3.97
CA THR A 102 -61.98 28.88 4.22
C THR A 102 -62.82 28.77 2.95
N ARG A 103 -63.56 27.67 2.78
CA ARG A 103 -64.40 27.45 1.59
C ARG A 103 -65.44 28.55 1.36
N GLU A 104 -66.01 29.08 2.43
CA GLU A 104 -66.98 30.19 2.39
C GLU A 104 -66.38 31.45 1.78
N THR A 105 -65.18 31.86 2.24
CA THR A 105 -64.50 33.05 1.72
C THR A 105 -64.07 32.89 0.26
N VAL A 106 -63.73 31.67 -0.16
CA VAL A 106 -63.43 31.35 -1.56
C VAL A 106 -64.67 31.50 -2.42
N ALA A 107 -65.81 30.93 -2.02
CA ALA A 107 -67.06 31.02 -2.77
C ALA A 107 -67.54 32.48 -2.92
N GLU A 108 -67.43 33.27 -1.86
CA GLU A 108 -67.76 34.70 -1.90
C GLU A 108 -66.84 35.47 -2.85
N ALA A 109 -65.52 35.27 -2.73
CA ALA A 109 -64.54 35.94 -3.58
C ALA A 109 -64.68 35.52 -5.05
N GLU A 110 -64.96 34.26 -5.34
CA GLU A 110 -65.17 33.77 -6.70
C GLU A 110 -66.38 34.44 -7.36
N ARG A 111 -67.50 34.56 -6.63
CA ARG A 111 -68.69 35.29 -7.11
C ARG A 111 -68.39 36.76 -7.37
N ILE A 112 -67.75 37.45 -6.42
CA ILE A 112 -67.48 38.89 -6.53
C ILE A 112 -66.44 39.17 -7.61
N TYR A 113 -65.38 38.37 -7.69
CA TYR A 113 -64.39 38.47 -8.75
C TYR A 113 -65.01 38.21 -10.13
N ALA A 114 -65.99 37.31 -10.25
CA ALA A 114 -66.75 37.13 -11.49
C ALA A 114 -67.55 38.38 -11.88
N GLU A 115 -68.22 39.04 -10.92
CA GLU A 115 -68.92 40.32 -11.17
C GLU A 115 -67.98 41.45 -11.57
N ILE A 116 -66.79 41.53 -10.95
CA ILE A 116 -65.74 42.50 -11.30
C ILE A 116 -65.21 42.23 -12.71
N ARG A 117 -64.95 40.96 -13.08
CA ARG A 117 -64.53 40.59 -14.44
C ARG A 117 -65.58 40.96 -15.50
N ALA A 118 -66.86 40.83 -15.16
CA ALA A 118 -67.97 41.12 -16.08
C ALA A 118 -68.35 42.60 -16.17
N GLY A 119 -67.62 43.51 -15.50
CA GLY A 119 -67.90 44.95 -15.50
C GLY A 119 -69.15 45.38 -14.73
N ARG A 120 -69.87 44.42 -14.09
CA ARG A 120 -71.11 44.65 -13.33
C ARG A 120 -70.87 44.89 -11.83
N GLY A 121 -69.63 44.76 -11.37
CA GLY A 121 -69.23 44.90 -9.97
C GLY A 121 -69.01 46.33 -9.45
N GLN A 122 -69.65 47.37 -10.01
CA GLN A 122 -69.39 48.78 -9.59
C GLN A 122 -69.68 49.05 -8.11
N GLN A 123 -70.54 48.23 -7.50
CA GLN A 123 -70.85 48.23 -6.07
C GLN A 123 -69.74 47.64 -5.17
N TYR A 124 -68.69 47.06 -5.75
CA TYR A 124 -67.53 46.52 -5.03
C TYR A 124 -66.26 47.28 -5.43
N GLY A 125 -65.36 47.48 -4.46
CA GLY A 125 -64.01 47.98 -4.66
C GLY A 125 -63.00 47.02 -4.03
N LEU A 126 -61.73 47.20 -4.38
CA LEU A 126 -60.61 46.54 -3.72
C LEU A 126 -59.79 47.60 -3.01
N LEU A 127 -59.60 47.44 -1.70
CA LEU A 127 -58.77 48.32 -0.88
C LEU A 127 -57.78 47.44 -0.11
N ASP A 128 -56.49 47.62 -0.39
CA ASP A 128 -55.38 46.84 0.16
C ASP A 128 -55.59 45.31 0.09
N GLY A 129 -56.27 44.86 -0.97
CA GLY A 129 -56.60 43.45 -1.26
C GLY A 129 -57.94 42.96 -0.67
N GLN A 130 -58.60 43.78 0.15
CA GLN A 130 -59.90 43.44 0.72
C GLN A 130 -61.03 43.86 -0.21
N ILE A 131 -62.02 42.98 -0.36
CA ILE A 131 -63.25 43.28 -1.06
C ILE A 131 -64.10 44.19 -0.17
N VAL A 132 -64.33 45.42 -0.62
CA VAL A 132 -65.15 46.43 0.09
C VAL A 132 -66.39 46.77 -0.73
N ARG A 133 -67.53 46.98 -0.09
CA ARG A 133 -68.75 47.48 -0.78
C ARG A 133 -68.71 49.01 -0.88
N ARG A 134 -69.14 49.55 -2.02
CA ARG A 134 -69.25 50.99 -2.31
C ARG A 134 -70.71 51.42 -2.23
N GLY A 135 -71.01 52.50 -1.50
CA GLY A 135 -72.36 53.07 -1.42
C GLY A 135 -72.54 54.04 -0.24
N PHE A 136 -73.47 54.99 -0.36
CA PHE A 136 -73.74 56.02 0.67
C PHE A 136 -74.11 55.41 2.04
N GLY A 137 -74.88 54.33 2.06
CA GLY A 137 -75.23 53.61 3.29
C GLY A 137 -74.03 52.95 3.98
N VAL A 138 -73.04 52.48 3.22
CA VAL A 138 -71.78 51.92 3.77
C VAL A 138 -70.89 53.03 4.31
N TRP A 139 -70.87 54.20 3.65
CA TRP A 139 -70.15 55.37 4.15
C TRP A 139 -70.71 55.85 5.50
N LEU A 140 -72.05 55.93 5.64
CA LEU A 140 -72.70 56.27 6.92
C LEU A 140 -72.42 55.23 8.01
N GLY A 141 -72.46 53.94 7.66
CA GLY A 141 -72.15 52.84 8.57
C GLY A 141 -70.70 52.85 9.06
N ASN A 142 -69.74 53.16 8.17
CA ASN A 142 -68.33 53.31 8.52
C ASN A 142 -68.07 54.54 9.39
N LEU A 143 -68.78 55.65 9.13
CA LEU A 143 -68.70 56.83 9.99
C LEU A 143 -69.25 56.50 11.39
N ALA A 144 -70.40 55.83 11.49
CA ALA A 144 -71.01 55.43 12.76
C ALA A 144 -70.20 54.38 13.56
N SER A 145 -69.41 53.55 12.88
CA SER A 145 -68.53 52.56 13.51
C SER A 145 -67.13 53.09 13.85
N SER A 146 -66.71 54.20 13.23
CA SER A 146 -65.44 54.87 13.51
C SER A 146 -65.41 55.55 14.88
N ILE A 147 -64.22 55.71 15.43
CA ILE A 147 -64.01 56.46 16.68
C ILE A 147 -64.38 57.92 16.44
N ALA A 148 -63.89 58.50 15.34
CA ALA A 148 -64.15 59.90 14.99
C ALA A 148 -65.65 60.19 14.82
N GLY A 149 -66.38 59.34 14.09
CA GLY A 149 -67.81 59.55 13.86
C GLY A 149 -68.66 59.33 15.12
N ARG A 150 -68.27 58.44 16.04
CA ARG A 150 -68.90 58.35 17.36
C ARG A 150 -68.66 59.59 18.20
N ILE A 151 -67.44 60.13 18.21
CA ILE A 151 -67.11 61.38 18.91
C ILE A 151 -67.89 62.56 18.31
N VAL A 152 -67.95 62.66 16.98
CA VAL A 152 -68.70 63.73 16.29
C VAL A 152 -70.19 63.62 16.59
N ALA A 153 -70.77 62.41 16.56
CA ALA A 153 -72.18 62.21 16.87
C ALA A 153 -72.52 62.56 18.33
N THR A 154 -71.69 62.16 19.29
CA THR A 154 -71.91 62.45 20.70
C THR A 154 -71.71 63.93 21.02
N THR A 155 -70.66 64.54 20.48
CA THR A 155 -70.39 65.98 20.63
C THR A 155 -71.46 66.82 19.95
N GLY A 156 -71.90 66.41 18.74
CA GLY A 156 -72.98 67.08 18.03
C GLY A 156 -74.31 67.03 18.78
N LEU A 157 -74.66 65.88 19.37
CA LEU A 157 -75.88 65.73 20.16
C LEU A 157 -75.82 66.50 21.49
N LEU A 158 -74.63 66.61 22.10
CA LEU A 158 -74.35 67.47 23.26
C LEU A 158 -74.47 68.96 22.92
N LEU A 159 -73.92 69.39 21.78
CA LEU A 159 -74.05 70.79 21.33
C LEU A 159 -75.50 71.13 20.99
N LEU A 160 -76.24 70.19 20.39
CA LEU A 160 -77.65 70.37 20.07
C LEU A 160 -78.51 70.48 21.33
N THR A 161 -78.22 69.70 22.37
CA THR A 161 -78.88 69.82 23.69
C THR A 161 -78.56 71.15 24.36
N VAL A 162 -77.31 71.61 24.32
CA VAL A 162 -76.92 72.94 24.85
C VAL A 162 -77.59 74.07 24.06
N MET A 163 -77.66 73.98 22.73
CA MET A 163 -78.36 74.95 21.89
C MET A 163 -79.86 75.01 22.20
N VAL A 164 -80.51 73.85 22.36
CA VAL A 164 -81.93 73.76 22.71
C VAL A 164 -82.17 74.35 24.10
N LEU A 165 -81.30 74.06 25.08
CA LEU A 165 -81.31 74.68 26.41
C LEU A 165 -81.14 76.20 26.34
N GLY A 166 -80.20 76.70 25.55
CA GLY A 166 -79.98 78.14 25.35
C GLY A 166 -81.15 78.84 24.66
N TRP A 167 -81.75 78.19 23.66
CA TRP A 167 -82.94 78.67 22.96
C TRP A 167 -84.15 78.77 23.91
N LEU A 168 -84.43 77.70 24.66
CA LEU A 168 -85.51 77.68 25.67
C LEU A 168 -85.33 78.78 26.73
N SER A 169 -84.09 79.05 27.16
CA SER A 169 -83.76 80.12 28.10
C SER A 169 -84.03 81.52 27.54
N LEU A 170 -83.84 81.72 26.23
CA LEU A 170 -84.08 83.02 25.57
C LEU A 170 -85.56 83.28 25.29
N THR A 171 -86.36 82.23 25.07
CA THR A 171 -87.80 82.35 24.80
C THR A 171 -88.67 82.49 26.06
N GLY A 172 -88.07 82.52 27.25
CA GLY A 172 -88.77 82.80 28.52
C GLY A 172 -89.64 81.66 29.06
N SER A 173 -89.29 80.39 28.79
CA SER A 173 -90.02 79.25 29.37
C SER A 173 -89.51 78.95 30.79
N ASP A 174 -90.35 79.11 31.82
CA ASP A 174 -90.01 78.85 33.23
C ASP A 174 -90.16 77.38 33.67
N SER A 175 -90.30 76.44 32.72
CA SER A 175 -90.51 75.02 33.01
C SER A 175 -89.21 74.34 33.49
N VAL A 176 -88.97 74.38 34.81
CA VAL A 176 -87.83 73.70 35.47
C VAL A 176 -87.75 72.21 35.10
N GLU A 177 -88.89 71.55 34.90
CA GLU A 177 -88.95 70.14 34.49
C GLU A 177 -88.34 69.88 33.10
N VAL A 178 -88.50 70.81 32.15
CA VAL A 178 -87.94 70.70 30.79
C VAL A 178 -86.43 70.89 30.82
N PHE A 179 -85.95 71.85 31.60
CA PHE A 179 -84.52 72.08 31.81
C PHE A 179 -83.83 70.89 32.47
N ALA A 180 -84.42 70.34 33.54
CA ALA A 180 -83.91 69.15 34.22
C ALA A 180 -83.90 67.93 33.30
N GLY A 181 -84.98 67.72 32.52
CA GLY A 181 -85.07 66.64 31.53
C GLY A 181 -84.00 66.71 30.44
N LEU A 182 -83.73 67.91 29.90
CA LEU A 182 -82.69 68.12 28.89
C LEU A 182 -81.27 67.98 29.44
N MET A 183 -81.02 68.43 30.67
CA MET A 183 -79.74 68.18 31.36
C MET A 183 -79.49 66.69 31.60
N LEU A 184 -80.52 65.95 32.06
CA LEU A 184 -80.44 64.51 32.25
C LEU A 184 -80.20 63.79 30.92
N PHE A 185 -80.85 64.23 29.85
CA PHE A 185 -80.63 63.71 28.50
C PHE A 185 -79.21 64.00 28.00
N GLY A 186 -78.67 65.21 28.23
CA GLY A 186 -77.28 65.55 27.94
C GLY A 186 -76.27 64.66 28.69
N LEU A 187 -76.48 64.42 29.99
CA LEU A 187 -75.67 63.49 30.79
C LEU A 187 -75.77 62.05 30.29
N LEU A 188 -76.96 61.59 29.89
CA LEU A 188 -77.17 60.26 29.32
C LEU A 188 -76.43 60.11 27.99
N VAL A 189 -76.52 61.11 27.10
CA VAL A 189 -75.78 61.15 25.82
C VAL A 189 -74.27 61.13 26.04
N ALA A 190 -73.76 61.90 27.01
CA ALA A 190 -72.35 61.87 27.38
C ALA A 190 -71.93 60.48 27.88
N GLY A 191 -72.68 59.89 28.82
CA GLY A 191 -72.38 58.57 29.38
C GLY A 191 -72.40 57.44 28.35
N VAL A 192 -73.48 57.36 27.55
CA VAL A 192 -73.61 56.35 26.47
C VAL A 192 -72.56 56.59 25.39
N GLY A 193 -72.28 57.86 25.06
CA GLY A 193 -71.25 58.24 24.11
C GLY A 193 -69.85 57.80 24.53
N THR A 194 -69.46 58.08 25.77
CA THR A 194 -68.18 57.66 26.33
C THR A 194 -68.06 56.14 26.37
N LEU A 195 -69.09 55.41 26.83
CA LEU A 195 -69.07 53.94 26.86
C LEU A 195 -68.96 53.34 25.44
N SER A 196 -69.63 53.95 24.46
CA SER A 196 -69.57 53.56 23.05
C SER A 196 -68.17 53.73 22.46
N VAL A 197 -67.50 54.85 22.75
CA VAL A 197 -66.10 55.11 22.32
C VAL A 197 -65.12 54.17 23.04
N LEU A 198 -65.27 53.98 24.36
CA LEU A 198 -64.42 53.07 25.14
C LEU A 198 -64.52 51.62 24.63
N GLY A 199 -65.73 51.16 24.31
CA GLY A 199 -65.95 49.84 23.71
C GLY A 199 -65.32 49.68 22.34
N THR A 200 -65.30 50.74 21.52
CA THR A 200 -64.67 50.77 20.19
C THR A 200 -63.14 50.76 20.27
N VAL A 201 -62.53 51.26 21.35
CA VAL A 201 -61.06 51.28 21.53
C VAL A 201 -60.53 50.06 22.28
N ARG A 202 -61.21 49.62 23.35
CA ARG A 202 -60.72 48.56 24.24
C ARG A 202 -60.69 47.19 23.56
N ARG A 203 -61.70 46.87 22.73
CA ARG A 203 -61.76 45.59 22.00
C ARG A 203 -60.62 45.42 20.99
N PRO A 204 -60.35 46.37 20.07
CA PRO A 204 -59.21 46.26 19.16
C PRO A 204 -57.85 46.21 19.86
N LEU A 205 -57.66 46.96 20.96
CA LEU A 205 -56.40 46.92 21.72
C LEU A 205 -56.13 45.54 22.34
N GLY A 206 -57.15 44.90 22.93
CA GLY A 206 -57.00 43.53 23.44
C GLY A 206 -56.68 42.50 22.35
N LEU A 207 -57.21 42.69 21.13
CA LEU A 207 -56.85 41.86 19.98
C LEU A 207 -55.39 42.06 19.56
N VAL A 208 -54.90 43.30 19.55
CA VAL A 208 -53.48 43.60 19.27
C VAL A 208 -52.57 42.93 20.29
N GLU A 209 -52.88 43.05 21.58
CA GLU A 209 -52.14 42.43 22.68
C GLU A 209 -52.08 40.91 22.52
N THR A 210 -53.23 40.26 22.30
CA THR A 210 -53.31 38.80 22.11
C THR A 210 -52.41 38.31 20.96
N HIS A 211 -52.33 39.07 19.87
CA HIS A 211 -51.52 38.66 18.71
C HIS A 211 -50.04 38.98 18.85
N LEU A 212 -49.67 40.05 19.56
CA LEU A 212 -48.27 40.31 19.90
C LEU A 212 -47.73 39.25 20.87
N ASP A 213 -48.55 38.83 21.83
CA ASP A 213 -48.25 37.75 22.76
C ASP A 213 -48.15 36.38 22.04
N ALA A 214 -49.03 36.11 21.06
CA ALA A 214 -48.89 34.95 20.18
C ALA A 214 -47.57 34.96 19.39
N ILE A 215 -47.14 36.12 18.87
CA ILE A 215 -45.85 36.28 18.18
C ILE A 215 -44.69 36.00 19.13
N ALA A 216 -44.74 36.52 20.36
CA ALA A 216 -43.70 36.30 21.37
C ALA A 216 -43.55 34.81 21.73
N ARG A 217 -44.66 34.05 21.75
CA ARG A 217 -44.65 32.59 21.93
C ARG A 217 -44.25 31.78 20.69
N GLY A 218 -43.91 32.43 19.57
CA GLY A 218 -43.58 31.77 18.32
C GLY A 218 -44.78 31.24 17.53
N ASP A 219 -46.02 31.57 17.92
CA ASP A 219 -47.21 31.28 17.12
C ASP A 219 -47.43 32.34 16.04
N LEU A 220 -46.84 32.05 14.89
CA LEU A 220 -46.93 32.91 13.70
C LEU A 220 -48.07 32.51 12.76
N MET A 221 -48.87 31.53 13.14
CA MET A 221 -49.84 30.87 12.26
C MET A 221 -51.28 31.28 12.54
N THR A 222 -51.56 31.83 13.72
CA THR A 222 -52.89 32.39 14.05
C THR A 222 -53.27 33.58 13.16
N ASN A 223 -54.50 33.55 12.64
CA ASN A 223 -55.06 34.64 11.83
C ASN A 223 -55.36 35.85 12.73
N VAL A 224 -55.00 37.06 12.28
CA VAL A 224 -55.33 38.32 12.96
C VAL A 224 -56.69 38.79 12.43
N PRO A 225 -57.81 38.67 13.17
CA PRO A 225 -59.14 39.02 12.66
C PRO A 225 -59.29 40.54 12.47
N SER A 226 -60.34 40.94 11.74
CA SER A 226 -60.71 42.36 11.63
C SER A 226 -61.35 42.83 12.93
N SER A 227 -60.93 43.99 13.43
CA SER A 227 -61.58 44.64 14.57
C SER A 227 -62.87 45.38 14.21
N GLY A 228 -63.15 45.56 12.91
CA GLY A 228 -64.31 46.30 12.40
C GLY A 228 -64.22 47.82 12.51
N VAL A 229 -63.14 48.35 13.08
CA VAL A 229 -62.88 49.78 13.28
C VAL A 229 -61.84 50.25 12.27
N ALA A 230 -62.17 51.26 11.47
CA ALA A 230 -61.34 51.74 10.36
C ALA A 230 -59.93 52.18 10.82
N GLU A 231 -59.86 52.85 11.97
CA GLU A 231 -58.61 53.40 12.53
C GLU A 231 -57.59 52.30 12.91
N PHE A 232 -58.04 51.09 13.23
CA PHE A 232 -57.17 49.95 13.58
C PHE A 232 -56.74 49.09 12.39
N ALA A 233 -57.26 49.37 11.18
CA ALA A 233 -56.93 48.59 9.98
C ALA A 233 -55.42 48.61 9.66
N ARG A 234 -54.76 49.76 9.87
CA ARG A 234 -53.31 49.92 9.65
C ARG A 234 -52.47 49.16 10.68
N ILE A 235 -52.87 49.17 11.95
CA ILE A 235 -52.17 48.41 13.00
C ILE A 235 -52.26 46.91 12.72
N ARG A 236 -53.45 46.43 12.33
CA ARG A 236 -53.67 45.03 11.92
C ARG A 236 -52.74 44.63 10.78
N SER A 237 -52.58 45.49 9.77
CA SER A 237 -51.76 45.20 8.60
C SER A 237 -50.26 45.13 8.95
N GLN A 238 -49.78 46.01 9.84
CA GLN A 238 -48.41 45.98 10.36
C GLN A 238 -48.09 44.74 11.20
N ILE A 239 -48.99 44.31 12.11
CA ILE A 239 -48.80 43.08 12.90
C ILE A 239 -48.63 41.88 11.96
N ARG A 240 -49.46 41.79 10.92
CA ARG A 240 -49.34 40.70 9.95
C ARG A 240 -48.05 40.77 9.14
N ALA A 241 -47.58 41.96 8.78
CA ALA A 241 -46.28 42.15 8.12
C ALA A 241 -45.13 41.61 9.00
N VAL A 242 -45.17 41.86 10.31
CA VAL A 242 -44.20 41.31 11.28
C VAL A 242 -44.30 39.78 11.35
N LYS A 243 -45.50 39.21 11.47
CA LYS A 243 -45.71 37.74 11.41
C LYS A 243 -45.14 37.15 10.13
N ALA A 244 -45.38 37.81 9.00
CA ALA A 244 -44.92 37.35 7.70
C ALA A 244 -43.38 37.33 7.62
N LYS A 245 -42.73 38.43 8.05
CA LYS A 245 -41.26 38.51 8.05
C LYS A 245 -40.61 37.47 8.96
N LEU A 246 -41.16 37.25 10.15
CA LEU A 246 -40.60 36.29 11.11
C LEU A 246 -40.78 34.84 10.64
N SER A 247 -41.98 34.48 10.14
CA SER A 247 -42.24 33.15 9.55
C SER A 247 -41.30 32.85 8.38
N TYR A 248 -41.03 33.84 7.54
CA TYR A 248 -40.05 33.72 6.46
C TYR A 248 -38.64 33.42 7.00
N SER A 249 -38.16 34.21 7.97
CA SER A 249 -36.80 34.04 8.50
C SER A 249 -36.55 32.67 9.15
N ILE A 250 -37.57 32.08 9.77
CA ILE A 250 -37.51 30.74 10.36
C ILE A 250 -37.40 29.67 9.25
N GLN A 251 -38.24 29.78 8.22
CA GLN A 251 -38.25 28.84 7.09
C GLN A 251 -36.94 28.88 6.30
N GLU A 252 -36.41 30.07 6.04
CA GLU A 252 -35.14 30.24 5.31
C GLU A 252 -33.93 29.66 6.09
N ARG A 253 -33.90 29.83 7.42
CA ARG A 253 -32.84 29.25 8.27
C ARG A 253 -32.89 27.73 8.30
N ALA A 254 -34.10 27.15 8.41
CA ALA A 254 -34.26 25.70 8.43
C ALA A 254 -33.78 25.04 7.14
N GLU A 255 -34.06 25.64 5.97
CA GLU A 255 -33.62 25.09 4.69
C GLU A 255 -32.09 25.19 4.51
N ARG A 256 -31.49 26.33 4.88
CA ARG A 256 -30.03 26.52 4.83
C ARG A 256 -29.28 25.54 5.74
N GLN A 257 -29.81 25.24 6.92
CA GLN A 257 -29.21 24.27 7.83
C GLN A 257 -29.24 22.84 7.26
N ARG A 258 -30.33 22.46 6.59
CA ARG A 258 -30.43 21.13 5.95
C ARG A 258 -29.39 20.95 4.85
N GLN A 259 -29.23 21.94 3.98
CA GLN A 259 -28.26 21.90 2.89
C GLN A 259 -26.82 21.77 3.41
N ALA A 260 -26.45 22.57 4.42
CA ALA A 260 -25.11 22.51 5.01
C ALA A 260 -24.81 21.15 5.66
N GLU A 261 -25.81 20.50 6.27
CA GLU A 261 -25.64 19.17 6.86
C GLU A 261 -25.50 18.07 5.80
N GLU A 262 -26.26 18.14 4.70
CA GLU A 262 -26.13 17.21 3.58
C GLU A 262 -24.73 17.31 2.94
N GLU A 263 -24.25 18.53 2.67
CA GLU A 263 -22.90 18.77 2.14
C GLU A 263 -21.80 18.25 3.09
N ARG A 264 -21.96 18.49 4.40
CA ARG A 264 -21.03 17.98 5.42
C ARG A 264 -20.95 16.46 5.39
N ILE A 265 -22.09 15.77 5.34
CA ILE A 265 -22.15 14.31 5.29
C ILE A 265 -21.47 13.76 4.03
N THR A 266 -21.74 14.35 2.86
CA THR A 266 -21.11 13.94 1.60
C THR A 266 -19.60 14.15 1.63
N ALA A 267 -19.12 15.28 2.15
CA ALA A 267 -17.69 15.56 2.27
C ALA A 267 -16.98 14.57 3.21
N LEU A 268 -17.59 14.23 4.35
CA LEU A 268 -17.04 13.25 5.29
C LEU A 268 -16.97 11.84 4.67
N GLN A 269 -17.97 11.44 3.88
CA GLN A 269 -17.94 10.16 3.17
C GLN A 269 -16.84 10.12 2.10
N ALA A 270 -16.70 11.16 1.29
CA ALA A 270 -15.65 11.24 0.27
C ALA A 270 -14.23 11.24 0.90
N MET A 271 -14.06 11.93 2.02
CA MET A 271 -12.80 11.93 2.76
C MET A 271 -12.49 10.53 3.32
N ALA A 272 -13.48 9.84 3.89
CA ALA A 272 -13.33 8.49 4.41
C ALA A 272 -12.96 7.47 3.31
N GLU A 273 -13.62 7.52 2.15
CA GLU A 273 -13.30 6.67 0.99
C GLU A 273 -11.88 6.94 0.47
N THR A 274 -11.45 8.20 0.47
CA THR A 274 -10.09 8.57 0.07
C THR A 274 -9.06 8.03 1.05
N VAL A 275 -9.30 8.17 2.36
CA VAL A 275 -8.41 7.63 3.40
C VAL A 275 -8.32 6.11 3.30
N GLU A 276 -9.44 5.41 3.12
CA GLU A 276 -9.46 3.95 2.95
C GLU A 276 -8.62 3.52 1.75
N ARG A 277 -8.81 4.17 0.60
CA ARG A 277 -8.10 3.86 -0.64
C ARG A 277 -6.59 4.10 -0.51
N GLU A 278 -6.19 5.29 -0.07
CA GLU A 278 -4.78 5.67 0.04
C GLU A 278 -4.05 4.84 1.10
N ALA A 279 -4.68 4.62 2.26
CA ALA A 279 -4.08 3.83 3.33
C ALA A 279 -4.00 2.34 2.97
N SER A 280 -5.04 1.78 2.33
CA SER A 280 -5.00 0.39 1.83
C SER A 280 -3.90 0.21 0.80
N HIS A 281 -3.74 1.15 -0.13
CA HIS A 281 -2.67 1.12 -1.12
C HIS A 281 -1.28 1.20 -0.47
N ALA A 282 -1.10 2.08 0.52
CA ALA A 282 0.16 2.17 1.27
C ALA A 282 0.48 0.85 2.00
N VAL A 283 -0.50 0.26 2.69
CA VAL A 283 -0.34 -1.02 3.40
C VAL A 283 0.01 -2.16 2.43
N GLU A 284 -0.63 -2.21 1.26
CA GLU A 284 -0.33 -3.20 0.21
C GLU A 284 1.10 -3.07 -0.34
N GLN A 285 1.58 -1.84 -0.54
CA GLN A 285 2.97 -1.61 -0.96
C GLN A 285 3.99 -2.09 0.07
N VAL A 286 3.73 -1.86 1.36
CA VAL A 286 4.61 -2.39 2.42
C VAL A 286 4.53 -3.91 2.46
N ALA A 287 3.35 -4.51 2.27
CA ALA A 287 3.18 -5.97 2.26
C ALA A 287 3.99 -6.63 1.14
N LEU A 288 3.93 -6.07 -0.08
CA LEU A 288 4.70 -6.57 -1.22
C LEU A 288 6.21 -6.48 -0.98
N ARG A 289 6.70 -5.34 -0.46
CA ARG A 289 8.12 -5.17 -0.12
C ARG A 289 8.59 -6.11 0.99
N THR A 290 7.74 -6.35 1.98
CA THR A 290 8.03 -7.28 3.09
C THR A 290 8.10 -8.72 2.58
N GLY A 291 7.19 -9.12 1.69
CA GLY A 291 7.24 -10.43 1.02
C GLY A 291 8.51 -10.60 0.19
N GLY A 292 8.93 -9.57 -0.54
CA GLY A 292 10.21 -9.55 -1.27
C GLY A 292 11.40 -9.73 -0.33
N MET A 293 11.42 -9.04 0.81
CA MET A 293 12.48 -9.16 1.81
C MET A 293 12.57 -10.57 2.41
N ALA A 294 11.43 -11.22 2.67
CA ALA A 294 11.39 -12.62 3.12
C ALA A 294 11.97 -13.58 2.08
N GLN A 295 11.67 -13.35 0.79
CA GLN A 295 12.21 -14.14 -0.31
C GLN A 295 13.72 -13.93 -0.49
N ASP A 296 14.19 -12.69 -0.40
CA ASP A 296 15.63 -12.36 -0.47
C ASP A 296 16.39 -13.00 0.69
N ALA A 297 15.79 -13.04 1.89
CA ALA A 297 16.35 -13.73 3.05
C ALA A 297 16.45 -15.26 2.83
N ASP A 298 15.43 -15.89 2.26
CA ASP A 298 15.47 -17.33 1.93
C ASP A 298 16.56 -17.66 0.90
N ALA A 299 16.71 -16.79 -0.12
CA ALA A 299 17.78 -16.89 -1.11
C ALA A 299 19.17 -16.69 -0.48
N MET A 300 19.33 -15.74 0.44
CA MET A 300 20.58 -15.55 1.20
C MET A 300 20.92 -16.78 2.04
N ALA A 301 19.95 -17.35 2.76
CA ALA A 301 20.17 -18.54 3.58
C ALA A 301 20.63 -19.73 2.72
N THR A 302 19.96 -19.97 1.59
CA THR A 302 20.35 -21.00 0.63
C THR A 302 21.75 -20.77 0.06
N SER A 303 22.10 -19.51 -0.23
CA SER A 303 23.42 -19.17 -0.74
C SER A 303 24.52 -19.37 0.31
N ALA A 304 24.26 -18.99 1.56
CA ALA A 304 25.15 -19.21 2.69
C ALA A 304 25.43 -20.71 2.89
N GLU A 305 24.39 -21.55 2.85
CA GLU A 305 24.55 -23.00 2.98
C GLU A 305 25.42 -23.60 1.87
N ARG A 306 25.24 -23.17 0.61
CA ARG A 306 26.16 -23.54 -0.49
C ARG A 306 27.60 -23.11 -0.22
N VAL A 307 27.82 -21.90 0.29
CA VAL A 307 29.17 -21.42 0.61
C VAL A 307 29.80 -22.26 1.72
N SER A 308 29.04 -22.61 2.75
CA SER A 308 29.50 -23.50 3.83
C SER A 308 29.90 -24.89 3.32
N ILE A 309 29.08 -25.51 2.46
CA ILE A 309 29.42 -26.79 1.82
C ILE A 309 30.67 -26.68 0.93
N ASN A 310 30.77 -25.62 0.13
CA ASN A 310 31.95 -25.41 -0.71
C ASN A 310 33.22 -25.17 0.12
N ALA A 311 33.10 -24.46 1.24
CA ALA A 311 34.19 -24.23 2.17
C ALA A 311 34.70 -25.55 2.77
N GLN A 312 33.79 -26.45 3.15
CA GLN A 312 34.15 -27.80 3.62
C GLN A 312 34.87 -28.63 2.55
N ASN A 313 34.40 -28.58 1.30
CA ASN A 313 35.07 -29.28 0.19
C ASN A 313 36.49 -28.74 -0.06
N VAL A 314 36.67 -27.41 0.00
CA VAL A 314 37.99 -26.78 -0.15
C VAL A 314 38.91 -27.11 1.03
N ALA A 315 38.38 -27.18 2.26
CA ALA A 315 39.14 -27.61 3.43
C ALA A 315 39.65 -29.05 3.26
N ALA A 316 38.79 -29.97 2.84
CA ALA A 316 39.18 -31.36 2.58
C ALA A 316 40.27 -31.46 1.49
N ALA A 317 40.15 -30.68 0.41
CA ALA A 317 41.17 -30.64 -0.64
C ALA A 317 42.51 -30.07 -0.15
N ALA A 318 42.48 -29.10 0.77
CA ALA A 318 43.68 -28.54 1.38
C ALA A 318 44.36 -29.54 2.33
N GLU A 319 43.58 -30.29 3.12
CA GLU A 319 44.11 -31.39 3.95
C GLU A 319 44.74 -32.50 3.09
N GLU A 320 44.12 -32.87 1.96
CA GLU A 320 44.68 -33.82 1.00
C GLU A 320 45.99 -33.31 0.39
N ALA A 321 46.04 -32.03 0.00
CA ALA A 321 47.27 -31.41 -0.50
C ALA A 321 48.41 -31.42 0.54
N LEU A 322 48.09 -31.19 1.81
CA LEU A 322 49.05 -31.28 2.92
C LEU A 322 49.59 -32.70 3.08
N ALA A 323 48.71 -33.72 3.06
CA ALA A 323 49.12 -35.12 3.14
C ALA A 323 50.00 -35.55 1.96
N ASN A 324 49.67 -35.08 0.75
CA ASN A 324 50.49 -35.31 -0.44
C ASN A 324 51.86 -34.65 -0.31
N ALA A 325 51.92 -33.39 0.16
CA ALA A 325 53.18 -32.69 0.38
C ALA A 325 54.07 -33.42 1.41
N GLN A 326 53.50 -33.92 2.52
CA GLN A 326 54.24 -34.72 3.50
C GLN A 326 54.79 -36.03 2.91
N THR A 327 54.03 -36.67 2.02
CA THR A 327 54.47 -37.89 1.32
C THR A 327 55.66 -37.60 0.40
N VAL A 328 55.58 -36.49 -0.36
CA VAL A 328 56.70 -36.06 -1.21
C VAL A 328 57.91 -35.65 -0.37
N ALA A 329 57.71 -35.02 0.80
CA ALA A 329 58.79 -34.68 1.73
C ALA A 329 59.59 -35.92 2.13
N ALA A 330 58.90 -36.97 2.59
CA ALA A 330 59.52 -38.24 2.96
C ALA A 330 60.30 -38.86 1.78
N ALA A 331 59.72 -38.87 0.58
CA ALA A 331 60.39 -39.37 -0.62
C ALA A 331 61.64 -38.54 -0.98
N THR A 332 61.60 -37.22 -0.81
CA THR A 332 62.78 -36.36 -1.06
C THR A 332 63.89 -36.56 -0.04
N GLU A 333 63.56 -36.85 1.22
CA GLU A 333 64.55 -37.19 2.23
C GLU A 333 65.25 -38.53 1.92
N GLU A 334 64.50 -39.54 1.47
CA GLU A 334 65.04 -40.83 1.03
C GLU A 334 65.92 -40.69 -0.22
N LEU A 335 65.51 -39.87 -1.20
CA LEU A 335 66.32 -39.56 -2.38
C LEU A 335 67.61 -38.85 -1.98
N ALA A 336 67.55 -37.86 -1.09
CA ALA A 336 68.73 -37.16 -0.61
C ALA A 336 69.71 -38.09 0.12
N ALA A 337 69.21 -39.08 0.87
CA ALA A 337 70.04 -40.12 1.48
C ALA A 337 70.70 -41.01 0.43
N SER A 338 69.93 -41.49 -0.56
CA SER A 338 70.42 -42.33 -1.65
C SER A 338 71.49 -41.61 -2.50
N ILE A 339 71.29 -40.32 -2.78
CA ILE A 339 72.25 -39.49 -3.51
C ILE A 339 73.59 -39.39 -2.76
N ARG A 340 73.55 -39.19 -1.43
CA ARG A 340 74.76 -39.14 -0.61
C ARG A 340 75.49 -40.48 -0.60
N GLU A 341 74.77 -41.59 -0.53
CA GLU A 341 75.35 -42.95 -0.57
C GLU A 341 76.02 -43.24 -1.92
N ILE A 342 75.34 -42.95 -3.03
CA ILE A 342 75.89 -43.14 -4.38
C ILE A 342 77.13 -42.26 -4.58
N SER A 343 77.08 -41.00 -4.13
CA SER A 343 78.24 -40.09 -4.19
C SER A 343 79.45 -40.64 -3.42
N ALA A 344 79.22 -41.22 -2.23
CA ALA A 344 80.27 -41.87 -1.46
C ALA A 344 80.84 -43.10 -2.17
N GLN A 345 80.00 -43.90 -2.84
CA GLN A 345 80.45 -45.05 -3.62
C GLN A 345 81.24 -44.67 -4.87
N ILE A 346 80.89 -43.57 -5.53
CA ILE A 346 81.65 -43.07 -6.68
C ILE A 346 83.03 -42.59 -6.22
N ALA A 347 83.10 -41.87 -5.10
CA ALA A 347 84.38 -41.45 -4.52
C ALA A 347 85.26 -42.67 -4.14
N HIS A 348 84.66 -43.73 -3.61
CA HIS A 348 85.34 -44.99 -3.33
C HIS A 348 85.85 -45.67 -4.62
N SER A 349 85.00 -45.79 -5.64
CA SER A 349 85.35 -46.36 -6.94
C SER A 349 86.52 -45.61 -7.59
N SER A 350 86.49 -44.27 -7.64
CA SER A 350 87.60 -43.48 -8.19
C SER A 350 88.91 -43.70 -7.42
N ALA A 351 88.86 -43.90 -6.09
CA ALA A 351 90.05 -44.25 -5.30
C ALA A 351 90.57 -45.68 -5.59
N VAL A 352 89.69 -46.64 -5.88
CA VAL A 352 90.07 -48.00 -6.32
C VAL A 352 90.72 -47.94 -7.71
N THR A 353 90.09 -47.23 -8.66
CA THR A 353 90.56 -47.04 -10.03
C THR A 353 91.96 -46.42 -10.07
N ARG A 354 92.21 -45.34 -9.30
CA ARG A 354 93.55 -44.74 -9.17
C ARG A 354 94.60 -45.73 -8.67
N ARG A 355 94.30 -46.51 -7.62
CA ARG A 355 95.22 -47.55 -7.11
C ARG A 355 95.48 -48.65 -8.13
N ALA A 356 94.48 -48.98 -8.95
CA ALA A 356 94.63 -49.99 -10.00
C ALA A 356 95.56 -49.50 -11.13
N VAL A 357 95.44 -48.22 -11.55
CA VAL A 357 96.38 -47.59 -12.49
C VAL A 357 97.82 -47.61 -11.96
N GLU A 358 98.02 -47.19 -10.71
CA GLU A 358 99.35 -47.21 -10.06
C GLU A 358 99.95 -48.62 -10.02
N ASN A 359 99.15 -49.63 -9.69
CA ASN A 359 99.58 -51.03 -9.71
C ASN A 359 99.89 -51.54 -11.12
N GLY A 360 99.11 -51.13 -12.13
CA GLY A 360 99.37 -51.43 -13.54
C GLY A 360 100.71 -50.86 -13.98
N GLN A 361 100.98 -49.58 -13.71
CA GLN A 361 102.25 -48.91 -14.02
C GLN A 361 103.44 -49.58 -13.34
N ARG A 362 103.32 -49.95 -12.06
CA ARG A 362 104.37 -50.68 -11.33
C ARG A 362 104.64 -52.07 -11.93
N THR A 363 103.58 -52.77 -12.35
CA THR A 363 103.69 -54.08 -13.00
C THR A 363 104.38 -53.95 -14.36
N GLN A 364 103.98 -52.97 -15.17
CA GLN A 364 104.60 -52.66 -16.45
C GLN A 364 106.11 -52.36 -16.30
N GLY A 365 106.50 -51.55 -15.31
CA GLY A 365 107.91 -51.26 -15.02
C GLY A 365 108.72 -52.50 -14.60
N THR A 366 108.10 -53.42 -13.86
CA THR A 366 108.73 -54.70 -13.47
C THR A 366 108.94 -55.60 -14.68
N ILE A 367 107.94 -55.70 -15.56
CA ILE A 367 108.00 -56.49 -16.80
C ILE A 367 109.04 -55.90 -17.76
N GLN A 368 109.12 -54.57 -17.86
CA GLN A 368 110.13 -53.88 -18.67
C GLN A 368 111.56 -54.19 -18.15
N SER A 369 111.76 -54.14 -16.84
CA SER A 369 113.05 -54.52 -16.22
C SER A 369 113.42 -55.97 -16.49
N LEU A 370 112.44 -56.89 -16.51
CA LEU A 370 112.64 -58.28 -16.90
C LEU A 370 113.04 -58.41 -18.38
N SER A 371 112.38 -57.68 -19.27
CA SER A 371 112.71 -57.65 -20.70
C SER A 371 114.17 -57.21 -20.94
N GLU A 372 114.60 -56.16 -20.25
CA GLU A 372 115.99 -55.67 -20.28
C GLU A 372 116.98 -56.72 -19.76
N ALA A 373 116.66 -57.38 -18.64
CA ALA A 373 117.49 -58.45 -18.08
C ALA A 373 117.62 -59.63 -19.06
N VAL A 374 116.53 -60.03 -19.70
CA VAL A 374 116.53 -61.09 -20.72
C VAL A 374 117.33 -60.68 -21.96
N GLY A 375 117.25 -59.42 -22.39
CA GLY A 375 118.10 -58.88 -23.46
C GLY A 375 119.60 -58.97 -23.15
N ARG A 376 120.00 -58.69 -21.90
CA ARG A 376 121.40 -58.90 -21.47
C ARG A 376 121.82 -60.37 -21.48
N ILE A 377 120.91 -61.30 -21.19
CA ILE A 377 121.18 -62.74 -21.28
C ILE A 377 121.39 -63.14 -22.75
N ASP A 378 120.60 -62.60 -23.68
CA ASP A 378 120.77 -62.83 -25.12
C ASP A 378 122.17 -62.44 -25.62
N GLU A 379 122.67 -61.27 -25.19
CA GLU A 379 124.04 -60.82 -25.51
C GLU A 379 125.11 -61.80 -24.99
N VAL A 380 124.94 -62.33 -23.78
CA VAL A 380 125.85 -63.33 -23.20
C VAL A 380 125.79 -64.65 -23.97
N VAL A 381 124.60 -65.11 -24.36
CA VAL A 381 124.41 -66.36 -25.12
C VAL A 381 125.02 -66.25 -26.53
N LYS A 382 124.91 -65.09 -27.19
CA LYS A 382 125.60 -64.80 -28.45
C LYS A 382 127.13 -64.93 -28.30
N LEU A 383 127.69 -64.32 -27.26
CA LEU A 383 129.12 -64.45 -26.95
C LEU A 383 129.54 -65.91 -26.71
N ILE A 384 128.75 -66.70 -25.99
CA ILE A 384 129.04 -68.14 -25.78
C ILE A 384 128.99 -68.91 -27.10
N THR A 385 128.06 -68.58 -27.98
CA THR A 385 127.94 -69.18 -29.32
C THR A 385 129.15 -68.87 -30.19
N ASP A 386 129.65 -67.62 -30.13
CA ASP A 386 130.88 -67.20 -30.82
C ASP A 386 132.11 -67.95 -30.27
N ILE A 387 132.23 -68.07 -28.94
CA ILE A 387 133.30 -68.83 -28.28
C ILE A 387 133.22 -70.31 -28.67
N ALA A 388 132.04 -70.92 -28.69
CA ALA A 388 131.85 -72.31 -29.10
C ALA A 388 132.26 -72.51 -30.58
N SER A 389 131.89 -71.58 -31.47
CA SER A 389 132.27 -71.61 -32.88
C SER A 389 133.77 -71.47 -33.08
N GLN A 390 134.40 -70.53 -32.37
CA GLN A 390 135.86 -70.35 -32.39
C GLN A 390 136.59 -71.58 -31.83
N THR A 391 136.08 -72.16 -30.74
CA THR A 391 136.63 -73.38 -30.12
C THR A 391 136.53 -74.57 -31.07
N ASN A 392 135.40 -74.70 -31.79
CA ASN A 392 135.20 -75.72 -32.81
C ASN A 392 136.20 -75.57 -33.97
N LEU A 393 136.49 -74.34 -34.42
CA LEU A 393 137.50 -74.06 -35.45
C LEU A 393 138.92 -74.35 -34.96
N LEU A 394 139.25 -73.97 -33.73
CA LEU A 394 140.55 -74.29 -33.11
C LEU A 394 140.75 -75.80 -32.97
N ALA A 395 139.71 -76.50 -32.52
CA ALA A 395 139.71 -77.96 -32.41
C ALA A 395 139.85 -78.62 -33.79
N LEU A 396 139.18 -78.12 -34.82
CA LEU A 396 139.33 -78.59 -36.20
C LEU A 396 140.76 -78.41 -36.71
N ASN A 397 141.35 -77.23 -36.50
CA ASN A 397 142.75 -76.96 -36.86
C ASN A 397 143.71 -77.91 -36.11
N ALA A 398 143.45 -78.16 -34.82
CA ALA A 398 144.21 -79.11 -34.03
C ALA A 398 144.06 -80.56 -34.53
N THR A 399 142.87 -80.99 -34.94
CA THR A 399 142.64 -82.31 -35.55
C THR A 399 143.40 -82.44 -36.87
N ILE A 400 143.45 -81.40 -37.70
CA ILE A 400 144.20 -81.37 -38.96
C ILE A 400 145.71 -81.49 -38.69
N GLU A 401 146.25 -80.72 -37.75
CA GLU A 401 147.68 -80.76 -37.42
C GLU A 401 148.07 -82.10 -36.76
N ALA A 402 147.17 -82.67 -35.93
CA ALA A 402 147.35 -84.00 -35.36
C ALA A 402 147.35 -85.10 -36.43
N ALA A 403 146.52 -84.99 -37.47
CA ALA A 403 146.54 -85.89 -38.62
C ALA A 403 147.83 -85.72 -39.46
N ARG A 404 148.36 -84.50 -39.56
CA ARG A 404 149.61 -84.18 -40.27
C ARG A 404 150.86 -84.75 -39.57
N ALA A 405 150.82 -84.87 -38.24
CA ALA A 405 151.90 -85.44 -37.42
C ALA A 405 151.96 -86.98 -37.41
N GLY A 406 151.04 -87.69 -38.10
CA GLY A 406 151.06 -89.15 -38.22
C GLY A 406 150.87 -89.89 -36.88
N GLU A 407 151.66 -90.95 -36.63
CA GLU A 407 151.53 -91.78 -35.41
C GLU A 407 151.78 -90.99 -34.10
N ALA A 408 152.62 -89.95 -34.14
CA ALA A 408 152.92 -89.12 -32.96
C ALA A 408 151.75 -88.21 -32.53
N GLY A 409 150.80 -87.93 -33.44
CA GLY A 409 149.66 -87.04 -33.21
C GLY A 409 148.40 -87.72 -32.66
N LYS A 410 148.37 -89.06 -32.54
CA LYS A 410 147.15 -89.82 -32.17
C LYS A 410 146.50 -89.38 -30.86
N GLY A 411 147.29 -89.16 -29.81
CA GLY A 411 146.76 -88.69 -28.51
C GLY A 411 146.17 -87.28 -28.58
N PHE A 412 146.80 -86.39 -29.34
CA PHE A 412 146.29 -85.03 -29.59
C PHE A 412 145.01 -85.03 -30.44
N ALA A 413 144.91 -85.92 -31.43
CA ALA A 413 143.72 -86.05 -32.27
C ALA A 413 142.46 -86.41 -31.46
N VAL A 414 142.59 -87.28 -30.45
CA VAL A 414 141.47 -87.66 -29.56
C VAL A 414 141.00 -86.47 -28.74
N VAL A 415 141.93 -85.72 -28.12
CA VAL A 415 141.59 -84.52 -27.35
C VAL A 415 140.96 -83.44 -28.24
N ALA A 416 141.51 -83.21 -29.43
CA ALA A 416 140.95 -82.26 -30.39
C ALA A 416 139.53 -82.65 -30.83
N GLN A 417 139.27 -83.94 -31.07
CA GLN A 417 137.93 -84.43 -31.39
C GLN A 417 136.95 -84.29 -30.21
N GLU A 418 137.40 -84.50 -28.98
CA GLU A 418 136.57 -84.30 -27.78
C GLU A 418 136.22 -82.83 -27.56
N VAL A 419 137.20 -81.92 -27.72
CA VAL A 419 136.97 -80.46 -27.67
C VAL A 419 136.00 -80.04 -28.78
N LYS A 420 136.14 -80.59 -29.99
CA LYS A 420 135.22 -80.35 -31.11
C LYS A 420 133.79 -80.80 -30.78
N ASN A 421 133.64 -81.98 -30.18
CA ASN A 421 132.34 -82.50 -29.76
C ASN A 421 131.70 -81.62 -28.69
N LEU A 422 132.47 -81.18 -27.68
CA LEU A 422 132.01 -80.30 -26.61
C LEU A 422 131.60 -78.91 -27.14
N ALA A 423 132.36 -78.37 -28.10
CA ALA A 423 132.03 -77.12 -28.78
C ALA A 423 130.71 -77.23 -29.57
N ASN A 424 130.50 -78.32 -30.32
CA ASN A 424 129.23 -78.58 -31.01
C ASN A 424 128.05 -78.82 -30.06
N GLN A 425 128.29 -79.42 -28.90
CA GLN A 425 127.27 -79.55 -27.85
C GLN A 425 126.92 -78.19 -27.25
N THR A 426 127.93 -77.35 -27.00
CA THR A 426 127.75 -75.98 -26.48
C THR A 426 126.94 -75.14 -27.47
N ALA A 427 127.27 -75.18 -28.77
CA ALA A 427 126.52 -74.47 -29.81
C ALA A 427 125.05 -74.91 -29.90
N ARG A 428 124.76 -76.22 -29.82
CA ARG A 428 123.37 -76.71 -29.77
C ARG A 428 122.63 -76.24 -28.52
N SER A 429 123.29 -76.25 -27.36
CA SER A 429 122.69 -75.74 -26.12
C SER A 429 122.43 -74.23 -26.18
N THR A 430 123.32 -73.43 -26.78
CA THR A 430 123.08 -71.99 -26.94
C THR A 430 122.01 -71.66 -27.97
N GLU A 431 121.85 -72.45 -29.04
CA GLU A 431 120.71 -72.35 -29.95
C GLU A 431 119.38 -72.58 -29.21
N GLU A 432 119.31 -73.61 -28.36
CA GLU A 432 118.12 -73.89 -27.56
C GLU A 432 117.82 -72.77 -26.54
N ILE A 433 118.84 -72.22 -25.89
CA ILE A 433 118.68 -71.07 -24.98
C ILE A 433 118.21 -69.84 -25.76
N THR A 434 118.77 -69.56 -26.94
CA THR A 434 118.33 -68.44 -27.80
C THR A 434 116.83 -68.56 -28.13
N ARG A 435 116.36 -69.78 -28.44
CA ARG A 435 114.93 -70.03 -28.67
C ARG A 435 114.08 -69.73 -27.44
N LEU A 436 114.51 -70.18 -26.25
CA LEU A 436 113.80 -69.91 -24.99
C LEU A 436 113.77 -68.42 -24.63
N ILE A 437 114.86 -67.69 -24.90
CA ILE A 437 114.93 -66.23 -24.73
C ILE A 437 113.90 -65.53 -25.62
N ALA A 438 113.82 -65.92 -26.90
CA ALA A 438 112.84 -65.36 -27.83
C ALA A 438 111.40 -65.64 -27.38
N GLU A 439 111.14 -66.85 -26.86
CA GLU A 439 109.83 -67.20 -26.28
C GLU A 439 109.50 -66.33 -25.05
N ILE A 440 110.46 -66.18 -24.11
CA ILE A 440 110.28 -65.31 -22.94
C ILE A 440 110.02 -63.87 -23.36
N GLN A 441 110.80 -63.31 -24.29
CA GLN A 441 110.60 -61.95 -24.82
C GLN A 441 109.21 -61.78 -25.46
N GLY A 442 108.76 -62.78 -26.22
CA GLY A 442 107.42 -62.81 -26.81
C GLY A 442 106.32 -62.77 -25.75
N VAL A 443 106.39 -63.63 -24.73
CA VAL A 443 105.44 -63.66 -23.61
C VAL A 443 105.46 -62.34 -22.82
N THR A 444 106.66 -61.79 -22.60
CA THR A 444 106.86 -60.51 -21.89
C THR A 444 106.19 -59.36 -22.64
N SER A 445 106.35 -59.30 -23.96
CA SER A 445 105.69 -58.29 -24.83
C SER A 445 104.17 -58.39 -24.76
N THR A 446 103.62 -59.60 -24.86
CA THR A 446 102.17 -59.85 -24.72
C THR A 446 101.67 -59.41 -23.34
N ALA A 447 102.42 -59.66 -22.27
CA ALA A 447 102.07 -59.23 -20.92
C ALA A 447 102.05 -57.71 -20.77
N VAL A 448 102.99 -56.98 -21.37
CA VAL A 448 102.96 -55.51 -21.41
C VAL A 448 101.72 -55.00 -22.13
N GLY A 449 101.38 -55.59 -23.28
CA GLY A 449 100.17 -55.23 -24.04
C GLY A 449 98.90 -55.42 -23.22
N ALA A 450 98.76 -56.56 -22.54
CA ALA A 450 97.61 -56.84 -21.67
C ALA A 450 97.51 -55.86 -20.48
N VAL A 451 98.64 -55.47 -19.87
CA VAL A 451 98.64 -54.47 -18.79
C VAL A 451 98.25 -53.07 -19.31
N ALA A 452 98.66 -52.71 -20.52
CA ALA A 452 98.27 -51.45 -21.15
C ALA A 452 96.76 -51.39 -21.42
N GLU A 453 96.18 -52.46 -21.99
CA GLU A 453 94.74 -52.58 -22.26
C GLU A 453 93.89 -52.51 -20.97
N ILE A 454 94.38 -53.13 -19.88
CA ILE A 454 93.77 -52.99 -18.54
C ILE A 454 93.83 -51.52 -18.10
N GLY A 455 94.94 -50.82 -18.33
CA GLY A 455 95.10 -49.40 -18.02
C GLY A 455 94.08 -48.52 -18.75
N ASP A 456 93.90 -48.75 -20.05
CA ASP A 456 92.92 -48.02 -20.87
C ASP A 456 91.49 -48.25 -20.36
N THR A 457 91.13 -49.51 -20.08
CA THR A 457 89.80 -49.88 -19.53
C THR A 457 89.54 -49.21 -18.17
N ILE A 458 90.55 -49.15 -17.30
CA ILE A 458 90.47 -48.47 -16.00
C ILE A 458 90.32 -46.95 -16.19
N GLY A 459 90.97 -46.38 -17.20
CA GLY A 459 90.80 -44.97 -17.59
C GLY A 459 89.37 -44.65 -18.00
N GLU A 460 88.74 -45.51 -18.81
CA GLU A 460 87.31 -45.37 -19.15
C GLU A 460 86.42 -45.43 -17.90
N ILE A 461 86.71 -46.33 -16.94
CA ILE A 461 85.98 -46.42 -15.67
C ILE A 461 86.10 -45.12 -14.86
N ASP A 462 87.26 -44.46 -14.84
CA ASP A 462 87.44 -43.17 -14.13
C ASP A 462 86.62 -42.04 -14.79
N GLN A 463 86.58 -42.00 -16.11
CA GLN A 463 85.75 -41.04 -16.86
C GLN A 463 84.26 -41.25 -16.59
N ILE A 464 83.79 -42.50 -16.63
CA ILE A 464 82.40 -42.85 -16.29
C ILE A 464 82.09 -42.43 -14.85
N SER A 465 82.97 -42.74 -13.90
CA SER A 465 82.81 -42.37 -12.49
C SER A 465 82.69 -40.85 -12.31
N SER A 466 83.52 -40.08 -13.02
CA SER A 466 83.47 -38.61 -13.00
C SER A 466 82.16 -38.06 -13.57
N ALA A 467 81.64 -38.65 -14.66
CA ALA A 467 80.36 -38.27 -15.23
C ALA A 467 79.18 -38.57 -14.28
N ILE A 468 79.20 -39.72 -13.60
CA ILE A 468 78.17 -40.05 -12.61
C ILE A 468 78.27 -39.09 -11.42
N ALA A 469 79.48 -38.74 -10.95
CA ALA A 469 79.63 -37.76 -9.86
C ALA A 469 78.98 -36.41 -10.19
N ALA A 470 79.21 -35.88 -11.39
CA ALA A 470 78.58 -34.65 -11.86
C ALA A 470 77.05 -34.76 -11.91
N ALA A 471 76.52 -35.89 -12.41
CA ALA A 471 75.08 -36.14 -12.41
C ALA A 471 74.49 -36.24 -10.99
N MET A 472 75.24 -36.80 -10.03
CA MET A 472 74.82 -36.87 -8.63
C MET A 472 74.73 -35.48 -7.97
N GLU A 473 75.68 -34.59 -8.27
CA GLU A 473 75.64 -33.20 -7.79
C GLU A 473 74.41 -32.45 -8.34
N GLU A 474 74.11 -32.65 -9.62
CA GLU A 474 72.93 -32.05 -10.28
C GLU A 474 71.62 -32.59 -9.69
N GLN A 475 71.54 -33.91 -9.44
CA GLN A 475 70.40 -34.53 -8.75
C GLN A 475 70.26 -34.03 -7.30
N ALA A 476 71.37 -33.79 -6.59
CA ALA A 476 71.34 -33.24 -5.24
C ALA A 476 70.71 -31.83 -5.23
N ALA A 477 71.10 -30.98 -6.18
CA ALA A 477 70.53 -29.64 -6.33
C ALA A 477 69.02 -29.69 -6.65
N ALA A 478 68.62 -30.53 -7.61
CA ALA A 478 67.22 -30.72 -7.95
C ALA A 478 66.38 -31.24 -6.76
N THR A 479 66.91 -32.19 -5.98
CA THR A 479 66.23 -32.72 -4.78
C THR A 479 66.04 -31.66 -3.70
N GLN A 480 67.02 -30.76 -3.52
CA GLN A 480 66.88 -29.62 -2.60
C GLN A 480 65.81 -28.63 -3.06
N GLU A 481 65.69 -28.36 -4.36
CA GLU A 481 64.60 -27.50 -4.88
C GLU A 481 63.23 -28.14 -4.68
N ILE A 482 63.09 -29.44 -4.91
CA ILE A 482 61.84 -30.16 -4.65
C ILE A 482 61.48 -30.06 -3.16
N SER A 483 62.43 -30.30 -2.26
CA SER A 483 62.21 -30.17 -0.81
C SER A 483 61.73 -28.76 -0.43
N ARG A 484 62.29 -27.71 -1.02
CA ARG A 484 61.84 -26.33 -0.80
C ARG A 484 60.40 -26.11 -1.27
N ASN A 485 60.06 -26.58 -2.48
CA ASN A 485 58.70 -26.47 -3.05
C ASN A 485 57.66 -27.23 -2.21
N VAL A 486 58.05 -28.37 -1.62
CA VAL A 486 57.19 -29.15 -0.73
C VAL A 486 56.86 -28.38 0.55
N VAL A 487 57.84 -27.69 1.14
CA VAL A 487 57.61 -26.82 2.32
C VAL A 487 56.68 -25.65 1.97
N GLU A 488 56.90 -24.99 0.84
CA GLU A 488 56.02 -23.90 0.37
C GLU A 488 54.59 -24.39 0.11
N THR A 489 54.43 -25.54 -0.54
CA THR A 489 53.13 -26.15 -0.81
C THR A 489 52.40 -26.52 0.49
N SER A 490 53.12 -27.07 1.47
CA SER A 490 52.55 -27.40 2.78
C SER A 490 52.06 -26.16 3.52
N ASN A 491 52.85 -25.08 3.50
CA ASN A 491 52.46 -23.81 4.11
C ASN A 491 51.24 -23.19 3.41
N ALA A 492 51.19 -23.24 2.08
CA ALA A 492 50.05 -22.76 1.30
C ALA A 492 48.77 -23.55 1.58
N ALA A 493 48.85 -24.88 1.66
CA ALA A 493 47.72 -25.75 2.02
C ALA A 493 47.20 -25.45 3.44
N GLN A 494 48.11 -25.22 4.40
CA GLN A 494 47.75 -24.82 5.76
C GLN A 494 47.06 -23.44 5.79
N GLU A 495 47.57 -22.47 5.02
CA GLU A 495 46.96 -21.14 4.94
C GLU A 495 45.55 -21.20 4.33
N VAL A 496 45.36 -21.97 3.26
CA VAL A 496 44.04 -22.21 2.65
C VAL A 496 43.09 -22.80 3.68
N SER A 497 43.53 -23.78 4.47
CA SER A 497 42.73 -24.43 5.52
C SER A 497 42.27 -23.44 6.60
N VAL A 498 43.14 -22.53 7.03
CA VAL A 498 42.77 -21.50 8.02
C VAL A 498 41.80 -20.47 7.42
N ARG A 499 42.05 -20.01 6.20
CA ARG A 499 41.18 -19.01 5.54
C ARG A 499 39.81 -19.58 5.23
N ILE A 500 39.72 -20.83 4.81
CA ILE A 500 38.43 -21.45 4.46
C ILE A 500 37.58 -21.74 5.70
N ALA A 501 38.20 -22.01 6.85
CA ALA A 501 37.49 -22.08 8.13
C ALA A 501 36.80 -20.75 8.49
N ALA A 502 37.47 -19.62 8.23
CA ALA A 502 36.86 -18.30 8.41
C ALA A 502 35.69 -18.07 7.45
N VAL A 503 35.83 -18.44 6.17
CA VAL A 503 34.74 -18.35 5.18
C VAL A 503 33.54 -19.22 5.57
N SER A 504 33.77 -20.42 6.12
CA SER A 504 32.70 -21.28 6.64
C SER A 504 31.96 -20.58 7.79
N SER A 505 32.68 -19.96 8.72
CA SER A 505 32.08 -19.22 9.83
C SER A 505 31.26 -18.02 9.35
N ASP A 506 31.75 -17.27 8.37
CA ASP A 506 31.04 -16.13 7.78
C ASP A 506 29.76 -16.56 7.06
N ALA A 507 29.79 -17.72 6.41
CA ALA A 507 28.61 -18.32 5.78
C ALA A 507 27.56 -18.68 6.84
N ASP A 508 27.95 -19.35 7.93
CA ASP A 508 27.03 -19.69 9.03
C ASP A 508 26.41 -18.44 9.66
N GLN A 509 27.21 -17.38 9.87
CA GLN A 509 26.72 -16.08 10.35
C GLN A 509 25.72 -15.45 9.37
N THR A 510 26.02 -15.48 8.07
CA THR A 510 25.12 -14.97 7.02
C THR A 510 23.80 -15.72 7.01
N GLY A 511 23.83 -17.06 7.16
CA GLY A 511 22.63 -17.89 7.28
C GLY A 511 21.78 -17.53 8.51
N SER A 512 22.43 -17.28 9.65
CA SER A 512 21.75 -16.82 10.87
C SER A 512 21.10 -15.43 10.68
N GLN A 513 21.82 -14.48 10.07
CA GLN A 513 21.30 -13.14 9.78
C GLN A 513 20.11 -13.20 8.80
N ALA A 514 20.19 -14.02 7.77
CA ALA A 514 19.11 -14.24 6.83
C ALA A 514 17.86 -14.80 7.53
N SER A 515 18.04 -15.78 8.44
CA SER A 515 16.94 -16.29 9.28
C SER A 515 16.31 -15.17 10.13
N GLY A 516 17.13 -14.28 10.71
CA GLY A 516 16.66 -13.10 11.44
C GLY A 516 15.83 -12.12 10.59
N VAL A 517 16.29 -11.81 9.36
CA VAL A 517 15.55 -10.96 8.41
C VAL A 517 14.23 -11.60 8.00
N ARG A 518 14.21 -12.92 7.78
CA ARG A 518 12.99 -13.66 7.46
C ARG A 518 11.97 -13.59 8.61
N ALA A 519 12.41 -13.85 9.84
CA ALA A 519 11.55 -13.74 11.02
C ALA A 519 10.99 -12.31 11.21
N GLY A 520 11.83 -11.29 11.04
CA GLY A 520 11.37 -9.89 11.11
C GLY A 520 10.40 -9.53 9.99
N SER A 521 10.58 -10.10 8.79
CA SER A 521 9.63 -9.92 7.67
C SER A 521 8.27 -10.56 7.97
N ASP A 522 8.25 -11.75 8.58
CA ASP A 522 7.01 -12.41 8.99
C ASP A 522 6.26 -11.63 10.08
N GLU A 523 6.99 -11.01 11.02
CA GLU A 523 6.42 -10.14 12.05
C GLU A 523 5.81 -8.86 11.46
N VAL A 524 6.51 -8.22 10.52
CA VAL A 524 5.99 -7.05 9.79
C VAL A 524 4.77 -7.44 8.95
N ALA A 525 4.79 -8.58 8.27
CA ALA A 525 3.66 -9.07 7.48
C ALA A 525 2.41 -9.29 8.36
N THR A 526 2.60 -9.84 9.57
CA THR A 526 1.54 -10.00 10.56
C THR A 526 0.98 -8.64 11.01
N SER A 527 1.87 -7.69 11.29
CA SER A 527 1.50 -6.32 11.70
C SER A 527 0.74 -5.57 10.61
N ILE A 528 1.10 -5.78 9.34
CA ILE A 528 0.40 -5.21 8.18
C ILE A 528 -1.02 -5.74 8.06
N ASP A 529 -1.23 -7.05 8.26
CA ASP A 529 -2.58 -7.62 8.23
C ASP A 529 -3.45 -7.07 9.38
N GLU A 530 -2.88 -6.88 10.57
CA GLU A 530 -3.56 -6.22 11.68
C GLU A 530 -3.90 -4.76 11.37
N LEU A 531 -2.93 -3.98 10.86
CA LEU A 531 -3.13 -2.60 10.44
C LEU A 531 -4.24 -2.47 9.41
N ARG A 532 -4.29 -3.38 8.41
CA ARG A 532 -5.36 -3.43 7.41
C ARG A 532 -6.72 -3.64 8.07
N ARG A 533 -6.83 -4.57 9.01
CA ARG A 533 -8.08 -4.83 9.75
C ARG A 533 -8.51 -3.63 10.60
N VAL A 534 -7.56 -2.94 11.24
CA VAL A 534 -7.83 -1.74 12.05
C VAL A 534 -8.26 -0.56 11.15
N LEU A 535 -7.59 -0.33 10.03
CA LEU A 535 -7.93 0.72 9.07
C LEU A 535 -9.36 0.58 8.56
N VAL A 536 -9.71 -0.61 8.06
CA VAL A 536 -11.07 -0.91 7.57
C VAL A 536 -12.10 -0.69 8.68
N ARG A 537 -11.79 -1.13 9.92
CA ARG A 537 -12.68 -0.92 11.06
C ARG A 537 -12.87 0.56 11.37
N VAL A 538 -11.79 1.32 11.53
CA VAL A 538 -11.81 2.74 11.94
C VAL A 538 -12.50 3.60 10.90
N VAL A 539 -12.21 3.42 9.61
CA VAL A 539 -12.88 4.18 8.55
C VAL A 539 -14.39 3.87 8.52
N ARG A 540 -14.75 2.60 8.68
CA ARG A 540 -16.15 2.15 8.69
C ARG A 540 -16.91 2.64 9.92
N THR A 541 -16.28 2.69 11.10
CA THR A 541 -16.92 3.22 12.32
C THR A 541 -17.01 4.74 12.34
N SER A 542 -16.07 5.43 11.69
CA SER A 542 -16.07 6.91 11.63
C SER A 542 -17.10 7.45 10.63
N THR A 543 -17.51 6.63 9.66
CA THR A 543 -18.56 6.98 8.69
C THR A 543 -19.97 6.59 9.12
N THR A 544 -20.12 5.79 10.17
CA THR A 544 -21.45 5.41 10.71
C THR A 544 -22.14 6.47 11.56
N ASP A 545 -21.42 7.51 12.01
CA ASP A 545 -22.03 8.70 12.64
C ASP A 545 -22.73 9.62 11.64
N ALA A 546 -22.50 9.43 10.33
CA ALA A 546 -23.30 10.06 9.28
C ALA A 546 -24.50 9.16 8.97
N ASP A 547 -25.62 9.48 9.59
CA ASP A 547 -26.93 8.82 9.56
C ASP A 547 -27.34 8.27 8.16
N ARG A 548 -26.90 7.06 7.83
CA ARG A 548 -27.40 6.30 6.67
C ARG A 548 -28.76 5.62 6.98
N ARG A 549 -29.35 5.81 8.17
CA ARG A 549 -30.59 5.12 8.59
C ARG A 549 -31.81 5.92 8.15
N ARG A 550 -32.23 5.74 6.89
CA ARG A 550 -33.47 6.33 6.35
C ARG A 550 -34.76 5.93 7.08
N SER A 551 -34.75 4.82 7.83
CA SER A 551 -35.94 4.29 8.51
C SER A 551 -35.60 3.77 9.91
N PRO A 552 -36.37 4.14 10.96
CA PRO A 552 -36.19 3.60 12.31
C PRO A 552 -36.40 2.08 12.34
N ARG A 553 -35.56 1.40 13.12
CA ARG A 553 -35.61 -0.06 13.36
C ARG A 553 -36.10 -0.34 14.76
N TYR A 554 -36.82 -1.45 14.92
CA TYR A 554 -37.40 -1.88 16.18
C TYR A 554 -36.92 -3.29 16.48
N ARG A 555 -36.44 -3.52 17.71
CA ARG A 555 -36.17 -4.88 18.20
C ARG A 555 -37.48 -5.58 18.44
N VAL A 556 -37.72 -6.63 17.67
CA VAL A 556 -38.90 -7.49 17.77
C VAL A 556 -38.44 -8.90 18.13
N ASN A 557 -39.33 -9.74 18.63
CA ASN A 557 -39.04 -11.14 18.90
C ASN A 557 -40.25 -11.97 18.50
N GLU A 558 -40.39 -12.19 17.20
CA GLU A 558 -41.55 -12.87 16.63
C GLU A 558 -41.11 -14.06 15.78
N ALA A 559 -41.81 -15.18 15.94
CA ALA A 559 -41.57 -16.35 15.12
C ALA A 559 -41.96 -16.06 13.66
N CYS A 560 -41.13 -16.50 12.73
CA CYS A 560 -41.33 -16.32 11.30
C CYS A 560 -40.94 -17.57 10.52
N ILE A 561 -41.53 -17.74 9.33
CA ILE A 561 -41.14 -18.78 8.39
C ILE A 561 -40.56 -18.10 7.14
N ALA A 562 -39.32 -18.42 6.80
CA ALA A 562 -38.71 -17.99 5.55
C ALA A 562 -38.86 -19.11 4.52
N VAL A 563 -39.55 -18.83 3.41
CA VAL A 563 -39.69 -19.73 2.28
C VAL A 563 -38.62 -19.37 1.25
N VAL A 564 -37.60 -20.20 1.12
CA VAL A 564 -36.48 -19.96 0.19
C VAL A 564 -36.18 -21.24 -0.57
N HIS A 565 -36.00 -21.13 -1.89
CA HIS A 565 -35.89 -22.28 -2.81
C HIS A 565 -37.00 -23.34 -2.63
N GLY A 566 -38.23 -22.91 -2.30
CA GLY A 566 -39.38 -23.80 -2.10
C GLY A 566 -39.35 -24.63 -0.80
N ARG A 567 -38.46 -24.30 0.15
CA ARG A 567 -38.41 -24.94 1.48
C ARG A 567 -38.78 -23.94 2.57
N ASP A 568 -39.64 -24.37 3.49
CA ASP A 568 -40.02 -23.62 4.68
C ASP A 568 -38.93 -23.78 5.75
N GLN A 569 -38.35 -22.68 6.22
CA GLN A 569 -37.43 -22.65 7.34
C GLN A 569 -37.99 -21.82 8.48
N SER A 570 -38.06 -22.39 9.67
CA SER A 570 -38.52 -21.68 10.87
C SER A 570 -37.38 -20.84 11.44
N GLY A 571 -37.68 -19.59 11.75
CA GLY A 571 -36.72 -18.65 12.33
C GLY A 571 -37.40 -17.63 13.23
N THR A 572 -36.61 -16.67 13.71
CA THR A 572 -37.08 -15.57 14.54
C THR A 572 -36.74 -14.24 13.89
N LEU A 573 -37.75 -13.40 13.73
CA LEU A 573 -37.62 -12.00 13.37
C LEU A 573 -37.14 -11.24 14.61
N THR A 574 -35.91 -10.72 14.56
CA THR A 574 -35.24 -10.09 15.71
C THR A 574 -35.11 -8.58 15.59
N ASP A 575 -35.17 -8.06 14.37
CA ASP A 575 -35.12 -6.64 14.05
C ASP A 575 -36.02 -6.36 12.85
N LEU A 576 -36.79 -5.27 12.91
CA LEU A 576 -37.77 -4.90 11.89
C LEU A 576 -37.71 -3.41 11.56
N SER A 577 -37.75 -3.08 10.27
CA SER A 577 -37.92 -1.73 9.73
C SER A 577 -38.99 -1.70 8.64
N ASN A 578 -39.39 -0.49 8.24
CA ASN A 578 -40.32 -0.28 7.13
C ASN A 578 -39.74 -0.69 5.74
N GLY A 579 -38.53 -1.27 5.67
CA GLY A 579 -37.92 -1.72 4.41
C GLY A 579 -37.13 -3.02 4.49
N GLY A 580 -37.13 -3.70 5.63
CA GLY A 580 -36.35 -4.92 5.82
C GLY A 580 -36.33 -5.40 7.25
N ALA A 581 -35.67 -6.54 7.46
CA ALA A 581 -35.68 -7.29 8.71
C ALA A 581 -34.35 -8.03 8.97
N MET A 582 -34.16 -8.50 10.19
CA MET A 582 -33.12 -9.46 10.55
C MET A 582 -33.77 -10.76 11.02
N LEU A 583 -33.34 -11.87 10.42
CA LEU A 583 -33.86 -13.20 10.68
C LEU A 583 -32.76 -14.06 11.31
N ASN A 584 -33.07 -14.74 12.41
CA ASN A 584 -32.18 -15.72 13.01
C ASN A 584 -32.75 -17.14 12.83
N GLY A 585 -31.87 -18.14 12.77
CA GLY A 585 -32.25 -19.55 12.64
C GLY A 585 -32.54 -20.00 11.21
N ILE A 586 -32.24 -19.16 10.21
CA ILE A 586 -32.37 -19.49 8.78
C ILE A 586 -30.98 -19.80 8.23
N ALA A 587 -30.79 -20.97 7.63
CA ALA A 587 -29.49 -21.48 7.20
C ALA A 587 -29.44 -21.77 5.69
N GLY A 588 -28.23 -21.77 5.14
CA GLY A 588 -27.99 -22.12 3.73
C GLY A 588 -28.42 -21.06 2.73
N LEU A 589 -28.51 -19.79 3.15
CA LEU A 589 -28.76 -18.64 2.26
C LEU A 589 -27.45 -17.97 1.87
N GLY A 590 -27.40 -17.43 0.66
CA GLY A 590 -26.36 -16.55 0.15
C GLY A 590 -26.87 -15.10 0.01
N VAL A 591 -25.92 -14.16 -0.06
CA VAL A 591 -26.25 -12.76 -0.36
C VAL A 591 -26.81 -12.66 -1.78
N GLY A 592 -27.95 -12.00 -1.95
CA GLY A 592 -28.69 -11.89 -3.22
C GLY A 592 -29.83 -12.88 -3.38
N ASP A 593 -29.93 -13.91 -2.52
CA ASP A 593 -31.02 -14.87 -2.57
C ASP A 593 -32.38 -14.20 -2.29
N ARG A 594 -33.41 -14.67 -3.00
CA ARG A 594 -34.78 -14.17 -2.87
C ARG A 594 -35.67 -15.22 -2.21
N GLY A 595 -36.55 -14.75 -1.34
CA GLY A 595 -37.49 -15.60 -0.63
C GLY A 595 -38.71 -14.84 -0.17
N THR A 596 -39.55 -15.52 0.59
CA THR A 596 -40.78 -14.95 1.15
C THR A 596 -40.80 -15.15 2.65
N LEU A 597 -40.97 -14.07 3.41
CA LEU A 597 -41.12 -14.09 4.85
C LEU A 597 -42.60 -14.18 5.20
N ARG A 598 -42.98 -15.22 5.93
CA ARG A 598 -44.34 -15.46 6.42
C ARG A 598 -44.39 -15.30 7.94
N LEU A 599 -45.31 -14.45 8.42
CA LEU A 599 -45.62 -14.24 9.82
C LEU A 599 -47.05 -14.76 10.06
N ASP A 600 -47.17 -16.06 10.33
CA ASP A 600 -48.47 -16.76 10.37
C ASP A 600 -49.45 -16.14 11.37
N ARG A 601 -48.96 -15.71 12.54
CA ARG A 601 -49.76 -15.05 13.59
C ARG A 601 -50.47 -13.78 13.11
N PHE A 602 -49.91 -13.10 12.12
CA PHE A 602 -50.43 -11.84 11.57
C PHE A 602 -50.97 -12.02 10.13
N GLY A 603 -50.89 -13.24 9.59
CA GLY A 603 -51.21 -13.55 8.20
C GLY A 603 -50.48 -12.63 7.21
N LEU A 604 -49.24 -12.23 7.52
CA LEU A 604 -48.44 -11.35 6.66
C LEU A 604 -47.42 -12.18 5.87
N THR A 605 -47.36 -11.92 4.57
CA THR A 605 -46.42 -12.55 3.64
C THR A 605 -45.72 -11.46 2.85
N VAL A 606 -44.39 -11.39 2.92
CA VAL A 606 -43.58 -10.32 2.31
C VAL A 606 -42.40 -10.93 1.57
N ALA A 607 -42.25 -10.60 0.29
CA ALA A 607 -41.06 -10.99 -0.46
C ALA A 607 -39.82 -10.23 0.03
N PHE A 608 -38.68 -10.92 0.07
CA PHE A 608 -37.42 -10.35 0.51
C PHE A 608 -36.23 -10.79 -0.35
N GLU A 609 -35.16 -10.01 -0.27
CA GLU A 609 -33.84 -10.30 -0.82
C GLU A 609 -32.79 -10.23 0.29
N VAL A 610 -31.91 -11.23 0.37
CA VAL A 610 -30.82 -11.27 1.35
C VAL A 610 -29.77 -10.22 0.99
N ARG A 611 -29.49 -9.31 1.92
CA ARG A 611 -28.52 -8.22 1.74
C ARG A 611 -27.18 -8.49 2.40
N ALA A 612 -27.19 -9.15 3.54
CA ALA A 612 -25.97 -9.51 4.27
C ALA A 612 -26.26 -10.69 5.19
N ILE A 613 -25.21 -11.43 5.52
CA ILE A 613 -25.26 -12.53 6.49
C ILE A 613 -24.12 -12.30 7.47
N ASP A 614 -24.45 -12.17 8.75
CA ASP A 614 -23.48 -12.03 9.83
C ASP A 614 -23.67 -13.17 10.83
N LYS A 615 -22.69 -14.08 10.88
CA LYS A 615 -22.74 -15.32 11.67
C LYS A 615 -23.99 -16.16 11.38
N ALA A 616 -25.03 -16.02 12.21
CA ALA A 616 -26.30 -16.75 12.15
C ALA A 616 -27.51 -15.82 11.90
N ALA A 617 -27.26 -14.53 11.68
CA ALA A 617 -28.26 -13.52 11.39
C ALA A 617 -28.28 -13.19 9.89
N VAL A 618 -29.46 -13.28 9.29
CA VAL A 618 -29.70 -12.98 7.88
C VAL A 618 -30.39 -11.62 7.80
N HIS A 619 -29.74 -10.65 7.17
CA HIS A 619 -30.31 -9.34 6.91
C HIS A 619 -31.03 -9.34 5.57
N VAL A 620 -32.32 -9.02 5.59
CA VAL A 620 -33.17 -9.05 4.40
C VAL A 620 -33.78 -7.68 4.11
N ARG A 621 -33.94 -7.36 2.82
CA ARG A 621 -34.68 -6.19 2.34
C ARG A 621 -36.02 -6.64 1.77
N PHE A 622 -37.10 -5.95 2.14
CA PHE A 622 -38.43 -6.25 1.62
C PHE A 622 -38.64 -5.67 0.21
N ALA A 623 -39.47 -6.33 -0.59
CA ALA A 623 -39.92 -5.83 -1.87
C ALA A 623 -40.83 -4.60 -1.69
N GLU A 624 -40.60 -3.54 -2.46
CA GLU A 624 -41.34 -2.27 -2.33
C GLU A 624 -42.84 -2.42 -2.62
N SER A 625 -43.21 -3.36 -3.50
CA SER A 625 -44.60 -3.70 -3.80
C SER A 625 -45.37 -4.21 -2.59
N ASP A 626 -44.70 -4.91 -1.67
CA ASP A 626 -45.33 -5.54 -0.52
C ASP A 626 -45.38 -4.59 0.68
N VAL A 627 -44.33 -3.76 0.84
CA VAL A 627 -44.29 -2.69 1.85
C VAL A 627 -45.36 -1.62 1.61
N ALA A 628 -45.74 -1.39 0.34
CA ALA A 628 -46.78 -0.43 -0.02
C ALA A 628 -48.21 -0.90 0.33
N GLN A 629 -48.41 -2.18 0.64
CA GLN A 629 -49.74 -2.73 0.93
C GLN A 629 -50.24 -2.24 2.31
N PRO A 630 -51.53 -1.87 2.44
CA PRO A 630 -52.12 -1.44 3.72
C PRO A 630 -51.91 -2.47 4.85
N ARG A 631 -52.03 -3.76 4.51
CA ARG A 631 -51.84 -4.87 5.45
C ARG A 631 -50.45 -4.91 6.07
N PHE A 632 -49.40 -4.59 5.31
CA PHE A 632 -48.03 -4.51 5.85
C PHE A 632 -47.92 -3.39 6.89
N ARG A 633 -48.48 -2.20 6.61
CA ARG A 633 -48.47 -1.06 7.54
C ARG A 633 -49.20 -1.35 8.84
N ASP A 634 -50.35 -2.03 8.77
CA ASP A 634 -51.13 -2.40 9.94
C ASP A 634 -50.36 -3.37 10.84
N VAL A 635 -49.78 -4.42 10.25
CA VAL A 635 -48.98 -5.41 10.98
C VAL A 635 -47.68 -4.80 11.50
N PHE A 636 -46.99 -3.97 10.72
CA PHE A 636 -45.81 -3.22 11.17
C PHE A 636 -46.13 -2.35 12.39
N THR A 637 -47.27 -1.65 12.37
CA THR A 637 -47.72 -0.83 13.51
C THR A 637 -48.07 -1.68 14.72
N GLN A 638 -48.66 -2.87 14.53
CA GLN A 638 -48.95 -3.80 15.63
C GLN A 638 -47.67 -4.35 16.27
N LEU A 639 -46.69 -4.75 15.44
CA LEU A 639 -45.41 -5.29 15.88
C LEU A 639 -44.51 -4.27 16.57
N THR A 640 -44.67 -2.98 16.24
CA THR A 640 -43.84 -1.90 16.77
C THR A 640 -44.53 -1.09 17.87
N ARG A 641 -45.78 -1.40 18.21
CA ARG A 641 -46.56 -0.68 19.22
C ARG A 641 -45.91 -0.77 20.59
N GLY A 642 -45.53 0.38 21.15
CA GLY A 642 -44.90 0.47 22.47
C GLY A 642 -43.38 0.24 22.49
N LEU A 643 -42.75 0.01 21.33
CA LEU A 643 -41.31 -0.15 21.21
C LEU A 643 -40.61 1.17 20.87
N GLN A 644 -39.45 1.39 21.48
CA GLN A 644 -38.55 2.50 21.15
C GLN A 644 -37.69 2.11 19.93
N PRO A 645 -37.43 3.04 18.99
CA PRO A 645 -36.48 2.81 17.92
C PRO A 645 -35.09 2.47 18.47
N VAL A 646 -34.42 1.50 17.86
CA VAL A 646 -33.04 1.14 18.19
C VAL A 646 -32.13 2.29 17.75
N ALA A 647 -31.32 2.81 18.67
CA ALA A 647 -30.35 3.87 18.38
C ALA A 647 -29.39 3.47 17.25
N ALA A 648 -29.00 4.47 16.45
CA ALA A 648 -27.97 4.40 15.42
C ALA A 648 -26.69 3.74 15.95
#